data_AF-A0A661NLC5-F1
#
_entry.id   AF-A0A661NLC5-F1
#
_cell.length_a   1.000
_cell.length_b   1.000
_cell.length_c   1.000
_cell.angle_alpha   90.00
_cell.angle_beta   90.00
_cell.angle_gamma   90.00
#
_symmetry.space_group_name_H-M   'P 1'
#
loop_
_entity.id
_entity.type
_entity.pdbx_description
1 polymer ?
#
loop_
_entity_poly.entity_id
_entity_poly.type
_entity_poly.pdbx_seq_one_letter_code
_entity_poly.pdbx_strand_id
1 'polypeptide(L)'
;MPKVEAKMSRLLEVTLVIALLATVVGCDDPTAGALGPAEGTTPVVAPEPEPAPVERVDSRPPPMDRPVDHWTGGELAGQVDAAGASGRAQVLLDLGDDWTPYIFSERGNESEPVVENTYRETYLALARGEFPEDHHGDRARRDKYLELYGITPTLSLLRERFRTVAALECAESLDLTDLAEFGGFVSYRNNDRARRDSRQFRILENQVTRLLDAAGVSSVDELDTEALDTRDARRIAAYREDAPTALAVKAAQARLECEGFMEGKGTPTPGALDWTTHEALAEFERRHRVYGWGYIGRDTLAVLRRAPLENEREAVLRILTERAVHSAGFIEDGSTSMVRDVPRTYQGADGADHPIPNLEADIREAIITAFGLQTPESTLAWLDGLTGLDDPDHENVVAVDGPSLPEYYSGEMDLFVQTDRGDVWYDFPYSADGGENVQSVQRRPRLTIFTRYRDQNIPLARFGTTIGGWRSEQIDETVMWKYKNSPPGPRMWGRIVAAPVWLPPDGATDRSLLTRNPRGRGAERFQVNYHETGPSYASAYGLVAAYHQKFLETADGNIRLGGDEGIRTHGSVDYMSIMRRHSHGCHRLHNHIAVRLMSFVLAHRPHTREGQDLLSYRRVLEHDDNEYHMEINQRGYVFRLDDPLPVTVLEGRIRGTTQTPVEHPVPKWDEEVGAYLMPDGGAVLVARDGTLTPTTLPEPDGGVDADAGVPLPAEDMSAEQLMNALPL
;
A
#
# COMPACT_ATOMS: atom_id res chain seq x y z
N MET A 1 44.82 -17.03 9.48
CA MET A 1 46.14 -17.44 8.94
C MET A 1 45.93 -18.62 8.01
N PRO A 2 46.57 -18.71 6.83
CA PRO A 2 46.96 -17.68 5.84
C PRO A 2 46.21 -17.92 4.50
N LYS A 3 45.81 -16.91 3.70
CA LYS A 3 46.58 -16.04 2.78
C LYS A 3 47.49 -16.77 1.77
N VAL A 4 47.12 -16.72 0.48
CA VAL A 4 48.05 -16.56 -0.65
C VAL A 4 47.40 -15.65 -1.70
N GLU A 5 48.17 -14.63 -2.12
CA GLU A 5 47.86 -13.56 -3.08
C GLU A 5 48.41 -13.85 -4.49
N ALA A 6 47.99 -12.99 -5.44
CA ALA A 6 48.65 -12.59 -6.70
C ALA A 6 48.43 -13.50 -7.94
N LYS A 7 48.27 -13.03 -9.20
CA LYS A 7 48.57 -11.72 -9.84
C LYS A 7 47.92 -11.63 -11.25
N MET A 8 47.41 -10.45 -11.60
CA MET A 8 47.48 -9.69 -12.87
C MET A 8 47.72 -10.38 -14.25
N SER A 9 46.77 -10.10 -15.17
CA SER A 9 46.90 -9.27 -16.40
C SER A 9 47.54 -9.81 -17.70
N ARG A 10 46.69 -9.82 -18.76
CA ARG A 10 46.87 -9.33 -20.15
C ARG A 10 47.56 -10.15 -21.27
N LEU A 11 46.70 -10.40 -22.29
CA LEU A 11 46.81 -10.11 -23.74
C LEU A 11 47.64 -10.97 -24.73
N LEU A 12 47.06 -11.03 -25.94
CA LEU A 12 47.53 -11.46 -27.28
C LEU A 12 47.52 -12.98 -27.51
N GLU A 13 47.04 -13.54 -28.63
CA GLU A 13 46.86 -13.02 -29.99
C GLU A 13 45.95 -14.00 -30.78
N VAL A 14 45.26 -13.56 -31.83
CA VAL A 14 45.38 -14.07 -33.22
C VAL A 14 44.20 -13.58 -34.08
N THR A 15 44.63 -12.95 -35.15
CA THR A 15 43.99 -12.14 -36.19
C THR A 15 43.31 -12.98 -37.28
N LEU A 16 42.12 -12.52 -37.72
CA LEU A 16 41.64 -12.36 -39.12
C LEU A 16 41.93 -13.46 -40.17
N VAL A 17 40.91 -13.98 -40.88
CA VAL A 17 40.86 -14.05 -42.37
C VAL A 17 39.41 -14.27 -42.87
N ILE A 18 38.97 -13.25 -43.60
CA ILE A 18 38.05 -13.08 -44.73
C ILE A 18 37.50 -14.32 -45.49
N ALA A 19 36.22 -14.22 -45.87
CA ALA A 19 35.46 -15.05 -46.81
C ALA A 19 35.87 -14.87 -48.29
N LEU A 20 35.73 -15.90 -49.14
CA LEU A 20 34.85 -15.94 -50.33
C LEU A 20 35.09 -17.18 -51.25
N LEU A 21 33.97 -17.81 -51.65
CA LEU A 21 33.62 -18.35 -52.99
C LEU A 21 34.38 -19.54 -53.65
N ALA A 22 33.61 -20.60 -53.93
CA ALA A 22 33.25 -21.13 -55.28
C ALA A 22 33.44 -22.66 -55.53
N THR A 23 32.29 -23.33 -55.77
CA THR A 23 31.95 -24.40 -56.78
C THR A 23 32.75 -25.73 -56.80
N VAL A 24 32.27 -26.92 -57.21
CA VAL A 24 31.43 -27.36 -58.37
C VAL A 24 30.95 -28.85 -58.19
N VAL A 25 29.93 -29.27 -58.98
CA VAL A 25 29.57 -30.62 -59.56
C VAL A 25 28.62 -31.52 -58.73
N GLY A 26 27.55 -32.16 -59.24
CA GLY A 26 26.93 -32.40 -60.58
C GLY A 26 25.50 -32.94 -60.35
N CYS A 27 24.68 -33.48 -61.26
CA CYS A 27 24.57 -33.64 -62.72
C CYS A 27 23.26 -34.43 -62.98
N ASP A 28 22.74 -34.37 -64.22
CA ASP A 28 21.73 -35.23 -64.90
C ASP A 28 20.21 -34.99 -64.61
N ASP A 29 19.33 -34.37 -65.43
CA ASP A 29 19.01 -34.28 -66.89
C ASP A 29 17.75 -35.16 -67.25
N PRO A 30 17.11 -35.10 -68.45
CA PRO A 30 16.18 -34.08 -69.00
C PRO A 30 14.82 -34.64 -69.53
N THR A 31 13.93 -33.79 -70.10
CA THR A 31 13.27 -34.04 -71.43
C THR A 31 12.40 -32.88 -71.96
N ALA A 32 12.25 -32.88 -73.30
CA ALA A 32 11.49 -32.00 -74.22
C ALA A 32 12.15 -30.65 -74.54
N GLY A 33 12.50 -30.29 -75.78
CA GLY A 33 12.16 -30.81 -77.11
C GLY A 33 11.77 -29.62 -78.00
N ALA A 34 12.69 -29.18 -78.86
CA ALA A 34 12.56 -28.11 -79.87
C ALA A 34 13.14 -28.70 -81.19
N LEU A 35 12.81 -28.37 -82.45
CA LEU A 35 12.15 -27.26 -83.15
C LEU A 35 11.85 -27.75 -84.59
N GLY A 36 10.96 -27.07 -85.33
CA GLY A 36 10.90 -27.13 -86.79
C GLY A 36 9.66 -26.45 -87.41
N PRO A 37 9.81 -25.37 -88.22
CA PRO A 37 8.69 -24.52 -88.67
C PRO A 37 8.22 -24.81 -90.11
N ALA A 38 6.96 -24.45 -90.42
CA ALA A 38 6.54 -23.99 -91.75
C ALA A 38 5.16 -23.31 -91.68
N GLU A 39 5.10 -22.08 -92.23
CA GLU A 39 4.03 -21.46 -93.03
C GLU A 39 2.56 -21.76 -92.64
N GLY A 40 1.68 -20.83 -92.31
CA GLY A 40 1.58 -19.43 -92.71
C GLY A 40 0.11 -19.17 -93.02
N THR A 41 -0.64 -18.50 -92.13
CA THR A 41 -1.90 -17.82 -92.46
C THR A 41 -2.25 -16.85 -91.33
N THR A 42 -2.21 -15.54 -91.58
CA THR A 42 -2.86 -14.53 -90.74
C THR A 42 -4.35 -14.85 -90.59
N PRO A 43 -4.91 -14.75 -89.37
CA PRO A 43 -5.88 -13.67 -89.19
C PRO A 43 -6.02 -13.10 -87.74
N VAL A 44 -6.53 -11.87 -87.71
CA VAL A 44 -7.16 -11.14 -86.59
C VAL A 44 -6.24 -10.67 -85.44
N VAL A 45 -5.95 -9.37 -85.43
CA VAL A 45 -5.53 -8.64 -84.23
C VAL A 45 -6.70 -8.62 -83.25
N ALA A 46 -6.60 -9.40 -82.18
CA ALA A 46 -7.39 -9.21 -80.97
C ALA A 46 -6.81 -7.98 -80.23
N PRO A 47 -7.66 -7.16 -79.58
CA PRO A 47 -7.19 -5.98 -78.87
C PRO A 47 -6.24 -6.38 -77.74
N GLU A 48 -5.20 -5.57 -77.56
CA GLU A 48 -4.24 -5.61 -76.47
C GLU A 48 -4.98 -5.71 -75.12
N PRO A 49 -4.66 -6.67 -74.23
CA PRO A 49 -5.31 -6.74 -72.93
C PRO A 49 -5.02 -5.46 -72.17
N GLU A 50 -6.08 -4.76 -71.75
CA GLU A 50 -5.96 -3.63 -70.84
C GLU A 50 -5.09 -4.05 -69.64
N PRO A 51 -4.14 -3.19 -69.20
CA PRO A 51 -3.41 -3.47 -67.99
C PRO A 51 -4.44 -3.70 -66.88
N ALA A 52 -4.29 -4.83 -66.17
CA ALA A 52 -5.12 -5.13 -65.02
C ALA A 52 -5.24 -3.87 -64.15
N PRO A 53 -6.44 -3.51 -63.65
CA PRO A 53 -6.59 -2.35 -62.80
C PRO A 53 -5.60 -2.51 -61.66
N VAL A 54 -4.61 -1.61 -61.58
CA VAL A 54 -3.81 -1.46 -60.39
C VAL A 54 -4.84 -1.19 -59.30
N GLU A 55 -5.03 -2.16 -58.40
CA GLU A 55 -5.87 -2.00 -57.23
C GLU A 55 -5.34 -0.74 -56.56
N ARG A 56 -6.09 0.36 -56.68
CA ARG A 56 -5.81 1.55 -55.88
C ARG A 56 -6.07 1.09 -54.47
N VAL A 57 -5.02 0.69 -53.76
CA VAL A 57 -5.01 0.64 -52.32
C VAL A 57 -5.52 2.02 -51.91
N ASP A 58 -6.75 2.04 -51.38
CA ASP A 58 -7.33 3.25 -50.84
C ASP A 58 -6.40 3.68 -49.71
N SER A 59 -5.56 4.68 -49.96
CA SER A 59 -4.58 5.18 -49.00
C SER A 59 -5.24 6.00 -47.90
N ARG A 60 -6.58 6.09 -47.90
CA ARG A 60 -7.33 6.66 -46.78
C ARG A 60 -7.29 5.64 -45.63
N PRO A 61 -6.97 6.08 -44.41
CA PRO A 61 -7.12 5.24 -43.23
C PRO A 61 -8.54 4.64 -43.22
N PRO A 62 -8.70 3.37 -42.83
CA PRO A 62 -10.03 2.81 -42.65
C PRO A 62 -10.85 3.73 -41.72
N PRO A 63 -12.17 3.87 -41.94
CA PRO A 63 -13.01 4.63 -41.03
C PRO A 63 -12.84 4.08 -39.60
N MET A 64 -12.67 4.98 -38.63
CA MET A 64 -12.54 4.63 -37.22
C MET A 64 -13.94 4.48 -36.62
N ASP A 65 -14.17 3.39 -35.90
CA ASP A 65 -15.45 3.11 -35.24
C ASP A 65 -15.61 3.94 -33.96
N ARG A 66 -14.52 4.11 -33.18
CA ARG A 66 -14.51 4.98 -32.00
C ARG A 66 -13.18 5.77 -31.91
N PRO A 67 -13.06 6.92 -32.60
CA PRO A 67 -11.83 7.70 -32.61
C PRO A 67 -11.54 8.31 -31.24
N VAL A 68 -10.32 8.11 -30.75
CA VAL A 68 -9.80 8.73 -29.52
C VAL A 68 -8.48 9.43 -29.81
N ASP A 69 -8.22 10.50 -29.08
CA ASP A 69 -7.03 11.33 -29.20
C ASP A 69 -5.77 10.56 -28.80
N HIS A 70 -4.76 10.52 -29.67
CA HIS A 70 -3.50 9.82 -29.44
C HIS A 70 -2.38 10.79 -29.08
N TRP A 71 -1.79 10.58 -27.91
CA TRP A 71 -0.74 11.43 -27.36
C TRP A 71 0.63 10.80 -27.53
N THR A 72 1.58 11.59 -28.02
CA THR A 72 2.99 11.19 -28.12
C THR A 72 3.90 12.41 -28.01
N GLY A 73 5.00 12.27 -27.29
CA GLY A 73 6.03 13.33 -27.18
C GLY A 73 5.53 14.66 -26.60
N GLY A 74 4.46 14.67 -25.80
CA GLY A 74 3.87 15.88 -25.22
C GLY A 74 2.86 16.59 -26.11
N GLU A 75 2.52 16.04 -27.27
CA GLU A 75 1.60 16.64 -28.23
C GLU A 75 0.54 15.63 -28.70
N LEU A 76 -0.57 16.16 -29.19
CA LEU A 76 -1.61 15.37 -29.86
C LEU A 76 -1.12 14.99 -31.26
N ALA A 77 -0.80 13.71 -31.48
CA ALA A 77 -0.29 13.22 -32.76
C ALA A 77 -1.40 12.85 -33.77
N GLY A 78 -2.65 12.82 -33.33
CA GLY A 78 -3.81 12.50 -34.16
C GLY A 78 -4.84 11.69 -33.39
N GLN A 79 -5.56 10.83 -34.09
CA GLN A 79 -6.57 9.95 -33.52
C GLN A 79 -6.30 8.50 -33.90
N VAL A 80 -6.64 7.60 -32.98
CA VAL A 80 -6.61 6.15 -33.19
C VAL A 80 -7.98 5.58 -32.88
N ASP A 81 -8.30 4.44 -33.48
CA ASP A 81 -9.56 3.75 -33.18
C ASP A 81 -9.43 2.97 -31.87
N ALA A 82 -10.20 3.35 -30.86
CA ALA A 82 -10.25 2.64 -29.58
C ALA A 82 -10.68 1.18 -29.75
N ALA A 83 -11.49 0.86 -30.76
CA ALA A 83 -11.91 -0.52 -31.05
C ALA A 83 -10.74 -1.41 -31.52
N GLY A 84 -9.69 -0.82 -32.09
CA GLY A 84 -8.48 -1.51 -32.57
C GLY A 84 -7.27 -1.41 -31.63
N ALA A 85 -7.37 -0.66 -30.53
CA ALA A 85 -6.26 -0.36 -29.64
C ALA A 85 -5.62 -1.62 -29.03
N SER A 86 -6.43 -2.64 -28.72
CA SER A 86 -5.96 -3.93 -28.16
C SER A 86 -4.96 -4.67 -29.07
N GLY A 87 -4.97 -4.40 -30.38
CA GLY A 87 -4.05 -5.01 -31.34
C GLY A 87 -2.77 -4.21 -31.61
N ARG A 88 -2.65 -2.99 -31.08
CA ARG A 88 -1.60 -2.03 -31.44
C ARG A 88 -0.77 -1.53 -30.25
N ALA A 89 -0.51 -2.35 -29.22
CA ALA A 89 0.29 -1.94 -28.05
C ALA A 89 -0.10 -0.56 -27.49
N GLN A 90 -1.38 -0.18 -27.60
CA GLN A 90 -1.91 1.11 -27.18
C GLN A 90 -2.72 0.89 -25.90
N VAL A 91 -2.55 1.79 -24.95
CA VAL A 91 -3.32 1.81 -23.70
C VAL A 91 -4.31 2.96 -23.78
N LEU A 92 -5.59 2.65 -23.60
CA LEU A 92 -6.65 3.65 -23.49
C LEU A 92 -6.66 4.19 -22.06
N LEU A 93 -6.64 5.50 -21.88
CA LEU A 93 -6.61 6.14 -20.58
C LEU A 93 -7.79 7.10 -20.47
N ASP A 94 -8.65 6.86 -19.50
CA ASP A 94 -9.73 7.77 -19.16
C ASP A 94 -9.21 8.86 -18.20
N LEU A 95 -9.24 10.11 -18.65
CA LEU A 95 -8.82 11.29 -17.91
C LEU A 95 -9.95 11.91 -17.08
N GLY A 96 -11.19 11.46 -17.24
CA GLY A 96 -12.39 12.04 -16.62
C GLY A 96 -12.40 11.95 -15.10
N ASP A 97 -13.20 12.82 -14.49
CA ASP A 97 -13.44 12.86 -13.05
C ASP A 97 -14.49 11.84 -12.58
N ASP A 98 -15.20 11.20 -13.53
CA ASP A 98 -16.12 10.08 -13.31
C ASP A 98 -15.43 8.70 -13.43
N TRP A 99 -14.12 8.69 -13.68
CA TRP A 99 -13.33 7.46 -13.73
C TRP A 99 -13.35 6.72 -12.39
N THR A 100 -13.47 5.39 -12.47
CA THR A 100 -13.28 4.49 -11.33
C THR A 100 -12.52 3.24 -11.72
N PRO A 101 -11.83 2.58 -10.78
CA PRO A 101 -11.38 1.20 -10.96
C PRO A 101 -12.53 0.28 -11.42
N TYR A 102 -12.22 -0.73 -12.22
CA TYR A 102 -13.21 -1.65 -12.81
C TYR A 102 -14.20 -2.25 -11.80
N ILE A 103 -13.75 -2.54 -10.58
CA ILE A 103 -14.61 -3.12 -9.53
C ILE A 103 -15.74 -2.17 -9.07
N PHE A 104 -15.64 -0.87 -9.36
CA PHE A 104 -16.65 0.15 -9.08
C PHE A 104 -17.35 0.67 -10.35
N SER A 105 -17.05 0.09 -11.51
CA SER A 105 -17.83 0.32 -12.72
C SER A 105 -19.17 -0.42 -12.64
N GLU A 106 -20.09 -0.09 -13.54
CA GLU A 106 -21.43 -0.69 -13.61
C GLU A 106 -21.63 -1.57 -14.85
N ARG A 107 -20.67 -1.54 -15.79
CA ARG A 107 -20.62 -2.36 -17.00
C ARG A 107 -19.17 -2.54 -17.44
N GLY A 108 -18.87 -3.58 -18.20
CA GLY A 108 -17.54 -3.81 -18.78
C GLY A 108 -17.31 -3.10 -20.11
N ASN A 109 -18.36 -2.91 -20.90
CA ASN A 109 -18.33 -2.17 -22.17
C ASN A 109 -19.74 -1.64 -22.49
N GLU A 110 -19.86 -0.83 -23.54
CA GLU A 110 -21.12 -0.20 -23.94
C GLU A 110 -22.21 -1.20 -24.37
N SER A 111 -21.84 -2.41 -24.79
CA SER A 111 -22.79 -3.45 -25.21
C SER A 111 -23.39 -4.23 -24.04
N GLU A 112 -22.77 -4.17 -22.87
CA GLU A 112 -23.26 -4.81 -21.65
C GLU A 112 -24.33 -3.95 -20.96
N PRO A 113 -25.36 -4.58 -20.36
CA PRO A 113 -26.33 -3.86 -19.55
C PRO A 113 -25.66 -3.22 -18.33
N VAL A 114 -26.14 -2.03 -17.97
CA VAL A 114 -25.73 -1.37 -16.72
C VAL A 114 -26.29 -2.15 -15.53
N VAL A 115 -25.42 -2.53 -14.61
CA VAL A 115 -25.77 -3.14 -13.32
C VAL A 115 -25.28 -2.22 -12.21
N GLU A 116 -26.22 -1.51 -11.60
CA GLU A 116 -25.97 -0.42 -10.64
C GLU A 116 -25.06 -0.81 -9.46
N ASN A 117 -24.02 -0.02 -9.23
CA ASN A 117 -23.14 -0.14 -8.07
C ASN A 117 -23.31 1.06 -7.14
N THR A 118 -24.18 0.92 -6.14
CA THR A 118 -24.48 1.96 -5.14
C THR A 118 -23.26 2.60 -4.46
N TYR A 119 -22.08 1.95 -4.39
CA TYR A 119 -20.89 2.55 -3.78
C TYR A 119 -20.11 3.45 -4.75
N ARG A 120 -20.41 3.39 -6.06
CA ARG A 120 -19.78 4.21 -7.10
C ARG A 120 -19.92 5.71 -6.80
N GLU A 121 -21.12 6.16 -6.46
CA GLU A 121 -21.38 7.57 -6.16
C GLU A 121 -20.55 8.06 -4.97
N THR A 122 -20.51 7.27 -3.89
CA THR A 122 -19.65 7.55 -2.72
C THR A 122 -18.18 7.59 -3.11
N TYR A 123 -17.69 6.62 -3.90
CA TYR A 123 -16.31 6.59 -4.35
C TYR A 123 -15.95 7.88 -5.11
N LEU A 124 -16.80 8.28 -6.07
CA LEU A 124 -16.59 9.46 -6.90
C LEU A 124 -16.64 10.76 -6.10
N ALA A 125 -17.58 10.89 -5.16
CA ALA A 125 -17.62 12.05 -4.26
C ALA A 125 -16.32 12.17 -3.46
N LEU A 126 -15.87 11.08 -2.84
CA LEU A 126 -14.62 11.06 -2.09
C LEU A 126 -13.39 11.31 -2.98
N ALA A 127 -13.39 10.83 -4.22
CA ALA A 127 -12.33 11.08 -5.21
C ALA A 127 -12.23 12.56 -5.61
N ARG A 128 -13.37 13.26 -5.70
CA ARG A 128 -13.41 14.72 -5.90
C ARG A 128 -13.05 15.53 -4.66
N GLY A 129 -12.79 14.86 -3.53
CA GLY A 129 -12.50 15.53 -2.26
C GLY A 129 -13.76 16.05 -1.55
N GLU A 130 -14.94 15.60 -1.98
CA GLU A 130 -16.21 15.92 -1.35
C GLU A 130 -16.43 15.02 -0.12
N PHE A 131 -17.25 15.51 0.82
CA PHE A 131 -17.56 14.78 2.04
C PHE A 131 -19.08 14.66 2.21
N PRO A 132 -19.70 13.57 1.72
CA PRO A 132 -21.13 13.33 1.86
C PRO A 132 -21.63 13.51 3.30
N GLU A 133 -22.90 13.89 3.47
CA GLU A 133 -23.51 14.09 4.79
C GLU A 133 -23.93 12.76 5.44
N ASP A 134 -22.97 11.84 5.53
CA ASP A 134 -23.15 10.51 6.09
C ASP A 134 -21.86 10.00 6.78
N HIS A 135 -21.87 8.73 7.17
CA HIS A 135 -20.73 8.09 7.83
C HIS A 135 -19.48 8.00 6.93
N HIS A 136 -19.60 8.04 5.60
CA HIS A 136 -18.44 8.04 4.71
C HIS A 136 -17.74 9.41 4.77
N GLY A 137 -18.51 10.50 4.63
CA GLY A 137 -17.95 11.86 4.70
C GLY A 137 -17.43 12.22 6.09
N ASP A 138 -18.09 11.76 7.17
CA ASP A 138 -17.61 11.95 8.54
C ASP A 138 -16.24 11.33 8.79
N ARG A 139 -16.02 10.13 8.26
CA ARG A 139 -14.71 9.46 8.33
C ARG A 139 -13.68 10.20 7.50
N ALA A 140 -14.04 10.53 6.26
CA ALA A 140 -13.17 11.17 5.28
C ALA A 140 -12.68 12.56 5.72
N ARG A 141 -13.52 13.36 6.38
CA ARG A 141 -13.13 14.66 6.95
C ARG A 141 -11.99 14.55 7.97
N ARG A 142 -11.95 13.47 8.75
CA ARG A 142 -10.90 13.23 9.76
C ARG A 142 -9.64 12.67 9.13
N ASP A 143 -9.81 11.68 8.26
CA ASP A 143 -8.70 10.97 7.66
C ASP A 143 -7.94 11.92 6.71
N LYS A 144 -8.65 12.67 5.85
CA LYS A 144 -8.13 13.46 4.73
C LYS A 144 -7.25 12.63 3.79
N TYR A 145 -7.01 13.12 2.57
CA TYR A 145 -6.04 12.53 1.63
C TYR A 145 -6.15 10.99 1.54
N LEU A 146 -7.23 10.53 0.89
CA LEU A 146 -7.67 9.14 0.91
C LEU A 146 -6.90 8.23 -0.07
N GLU A 147 -5.85 8.73 -0.71
CA GLU A 147 -5.06 8.04 -1.73
C GLU A 147 -4.41 6.78 -1.18
N LEU A 148 -3.85 6.89 0.03
CA LEU A 148 -3.28 5.75 0.75
C LEU A 148 -4.33 4.66 1.03
N TYR A 149 -5.60 5.06 1.14
CA TYR A 149 -6.76 4.21 1.42
C TYR A 149 -7.50 3.74 0.16
N GLY A 150 -6.93 3.97 -1.03
CA GLY A 150 -7.45 3.45 -2.29
C GLY A 150 -8.58 4.24 -2.91
N ILE A 151 -8.86 5.45 -2.42
CA ILE A 151 -9.68 6.42 -3.16
C ILE A 151 -8.71 7.33 -3.93
N THR A 152 -8.67 7.16 -5.25
CA THR A 152 -7.82 7.97 -6.13
C THR A 152 -8.46 9.34 -6.37
N PRO A 153 -7.74 10.46 -6.22
CA PRO A 153 -8.28 11.79 -6.45
C PRO A 153 -8.50 11.99 -7.94
N THR A 154 -9.47 12.85 -8.26
CA THR A 154 -9.68 13.23 -9.66
C THR A 154 -8.58 14.16 -10.16
N LEU A 155 -8.46 14.28 -11.49
CA LEU A 155 -7.45 15.16 -12.08
C LEU A 155 -7.77 16.64 -11.79
N SER A 156 -9.05 17.01 -11.70
CA SER A 156 -9.43 18.37 -11.27
C SER A 156 -9.00 18.68 -9.84
N LEU A 157 -9.20 17.75 -8.89
CA LEU A 157 -8.74 17.93 -7.51
C LEU A 157 -7.21 18.04 -7.42
N LEU A 158 -6.50 17.22 -8.20
CA LEU A 158 -5.04 17.33 -8.28
C LEU A 158 -4.61 18.67 -8.87
N ARG A 159 -5.26 19.15 -9.94
CA ARG A 159 -5.00 20.46 -10.54
C ARG A 159 -5.17 21.59 -9.52
N GLU A 160 -6.24 21.57 -8.74
CA GLU A 160 -6.48 22.58 -7.69
C GLU A 160 -5.38 22.57 -6.62
N ARG A 161 -5.02 21.38 -6.12
CA ARG A 161 -3.94 21.24 -5.15
C ARG A 161 -2.60 21.71 -5.70
N PHE A 162 -2.31 21.36 -6.95
CA PHE A 162 -1.09 21.75 -7.64
C PHE A 162 -0.99 23.27 -7.77
N ARG A 163 -2.06 23.94 -8.21
CA ARG A 163 -2.14 25.41 -8.28
C ARG A 163 -1.98 26.06 -6.91
N THR A 164 -2.58 25.48 -5.88
CA THR A 164 -2.46 25.97 -4.50
C THR A 164 -1.01 25.93 -4.04
N VAL A 165 -0.31 24.82 -4.27
CA VAL A 165 1.11 24.68 -3.91
C VAL A 165 2.00 25.60 -4.74
N ALA A 166 1.70 25.78 -6.03
CA ALA A 166 2.40 26.71 -6.91
C ALA A 166 2.28 28.18 -6.48
N ALA A 167 1.20 28.53 -5.78
CA ALA A 167 0.99 29.88 -5.25
C ALA A 167 1.63 30.14 -3.89
N LEU A 168 2.32 29.16 -3.29
CA LEU A 168 2.96 29.30 -1.97
C LEU A 168 4.23 30.14 -2.06
N GLU A 169 4.17 31.41 -1.68
CA GLU A 169 5.35 32.29 -1.59
C GLU A 169 6.42 31.76 -0.63
N CYS A 170 6.00 31.10 0.46
CA CYS A 170 6.93 30.52 1.44
C CYS A 170 7.86 29.45 0.82
N ALA A 171 7.42 28.78 -0.26
CA ALA A 171 8.16 27.70 -0.90
C ALA A 171 9.50 28.17 -1.49
N GLU A 172 9.60 29.43 -1.93
CA GLU A 172 10.84 30.01 -2.47
C GLU A 172 11.94 30.15 -1.41
N SER A 173 11.55 30.28 -0.15
CA SER A 173 12.45 30.50 0.99
C SER A 173 12.71 29.25 1.84
N LEU A 174 12.12 28.11 1.48
CA LEU A 174 12.29 26.86 2.22
C LEU A 174 13.72 26.32 2.08
N ASP A 175 14.46 26.28 3.18
CA ASP A 175 15.73 25.59 3.25
C ASP A 175 15.53 24.10 3.60
N LEU A 176 15.89 23.23 2.66
CA LEU A 176 15.80 21.77 2.81
C LEU A 176 17.17 21.11 3.08
N THR A 177 18.23 21.89 3.29
CA THR A 177 19.61 21.39 3.47
C THR A 177 19.71 20.42 4.64
N ASP A 178 19.14 20.80 5.80
CA ASP A 178 19.14 19.94 6.99
C ASP A 178 18.41 18.61 6.74
N LEU A 179 17.32 18.62 5.96
CA LEU A 179 16.60 17.41 5.58
C LEU A 179 17.42 16.55 4.60
N ALA A 180 18.11 17.18 3.66
CA ALA A 180 18.96 16.50 2.69
C ALA A 180 20.12 15.76 3.35
N GLU A 181 20.76 16.37 4.36
CA GLU A 181 21.90 15.80 5.08
C GLU A 181 21.52 14.79 6.16
N PHE A 182 20.32 14.91 6.74
CA PHE A 182 19.89 14.05 7.84
C PHE A 182 19.80 12.56 7.47
N GLY A 183 20.62 11.69 8.07
CA GLY A 183 20.56 10.24 7.83
C GLY A 183 19.78 9.44 8.89
N GLY A 184 19.20 10.12 9.89
CA GLY A 184 18.71 9.50 11.13
C GLY A 184 17.24 9.08 11.10
N PHE A 185 16.71 8.83 12.31
CA PHE A 185 15.32 8.50 12.55
C PHE A 185 14.80 9.25 13.78
N VAL A 186 13.63 9.88 13.66
CA VAL A 186 12.99 10.63 14.75
C VAL A 186 11.56 10.15 14.94
N SER A 187 11.23 9.67 16.14
CA SER A 187 9.88 9.23 16.52
C SER A 187 9.31 10.04 17.67
N TYR A 188 8.01 10.30 17.63
CA TYR A 188 7.29 10.90 18.75
C TYR A 188 7.38 10.01 20.00
N ARG A 189 7.57 10.62 21.17
CA ARG A 189 7.60 9.93 22.47
C ARG A 189 6.56 10.48 23.42
N ASN A 190 6.69 11.76 23.78
CA ASN A 190 5.72 12.54 24.53
C ASN A 190 6.09 14.02 24.49
N ASN A 191 5.13 14.90 24.78
CA ASN A 191 5.31 16.35 24.71
C ASN A 191 6.29 16.88 25.77
N ASP A 192 6.34 16.29 26.96
CA ASP A 192 7.23 16.77 28.02
C ASP A 192 8.71 16.54 27.67
N ARG A 193 9.02 15.41 27.05
CA ARG A 193 10.34 15.12 26.50
C ARG A 193 10.65 16.07 25.34
N ALA A 194 9.77 16.20 24.35
CA ALA A 194 9.99 17.12 23.22
C ALA A 194 10.30 18.55 23.70
N ARG A 195 9.55 19.05 24.69
CA ARG A 195 9.80 20.37 25.31
C ARG A 195 11.13 20.45 26.06
N ARG A 196 11.55 19.39 26.74
CA ARG A 196 12.87 19.34 27.40
C ARG A 196 14.00 19.37 26.37
N ASP A 197 13.93 18.49 25.38
CA ASP A 197 14.96 18.31 24.35
C ASP A 197 15.12 19.62 23.55
N SER A 198 14.00 20.24 23.13
CA SER A 198 14.00 21.57 22.48
C SER A 198 14.63 22.67 23.33
N ARG A 199 14.30 22.74 24.63
CA ARG A 199 14.90 23.74 25.54
C ARG A 199 16.40 23.54 25.71
N GLN A 200 16.84 22.29 25.86
CA GLN A 200 18.25 21.94 26.00
C GLN A 200 19.01 22.30 24.73
N PHE A 201 18.50 21.90 23.57
CA PHE A 201 19.11 22.22 22.28
C PHE A 201 19.20 23.73 22.05
N ARG A 202 18.14 24.51 22.33
CA ARG A 202 18.17 25.97 22.18
C ARG A 202 19.23 26.64 23.07
N ILE A 203 19.42 26.13 24.29
CA ILE A 203 20.48 26.64 25.19
C ILE A 203 21.86 26.34 24.59
N LEU A 204 22.03 25.14 24.05
CA LEU A 204 23.27 24.68 23.44
C LEU A 204 23.59 25.46 22.16
N GLU A 205 22.61 25.62 21.27
CA GLU A 205 22.67 26.42 20.05
C GLU A 205 23.14 27.85 20.36
N ASN A 206 22.49 28.54 21.30
CA ASN A 206 22.90 29.89 21.73
C ASN A 206 24.30 29.95 22.38
N GLN A 207 24.80 28.84 22.95
CA GLN A 207 26.16 28.78 23.48
C GLN A 207 27.17 28.60 22.35
N VAL A 208 26.88 27.74 21.38
CA VAL A 208 27.73 27.49 20.22
C VAL A 208 27.80 28.71 19.31
N THR A 209 26.67 29.38 19.01
CA THR A 209 26.67 30.61 18.22
C THR A 209 27.61 31.67 18.80
N ARG A 210 27.61 31.85 20.13
CA ARG A 210 28.55 32.78 20.79
C ARG A 210 30.01 32.38 20.66
N LEU A 211 30.31 31.08 20.58
CA LEU A 211 31.67 30.59 20.34
C LEU A 211 32.10 30.86 18.90
N LEU A 212 31.20 30.63 17.93
CA LEU A 212 31.42 30.95 16.52
C LEU A 212 31.68 32.44 16.32
N ASP A 213 30.84 33.30 16.90
CA ASP A 213 30.98 34.76 16.86
C ASP A 213 32.31 35.21 17.47
N ALA A 214 32.71 34.63 18.60
CA ALA A 214 33.96 34.96 19.27
C ALA A 214 35.20 34.52 18.47
N ALA A 215 35.10 33.41 17.74
CA ALA A 215 36.15 32.90 16.86
C ALA A 215 36.13 33.55 15.46
N GLY A 216 35.08 34.28 15.10
CA GLY A 216 34.92 34.92 13.79
C GLY A 216 34.70 33.92 12.65
N VAL A 217 34.13 32.75 12.95
CA VAL A 217 33.88 31.67 11.98
C VAL A 217 32.38 31.45 11.79
N SER A 218 32.00 30.84 10.66
CA SER A 218 30.59 30.69 10.30
C SER A 218 30.01 29.30 10.64
N SER A 219 30.87 28.32 10.89
CA SER A 219 30.47 26.94 11.13
C SER A 219 31.32 26.29 12.22
N VAL A 220 30.76 25.25 12.86
CA VAL A 220 31.44 24.48 13.90
C VAL A 220 32.66 23.73 13.36
N ASP A 221 32.70 23.43 12.06
CA ASP A 221 33.82 22.74 11.42
C ASP A 221 35.02 23.65 11.13
N GLU A 222 34.81 24.97 11.16
CA GLU A 222 35.88 25.97 11.08
C GLU A 222 36.53 26.26 12.45
N LEU A 223 35.96 25.77 13.55
CA LEU A 223 36.52 25.99 14.89
C LEU A 223 37.79 25.16 15.10
N ASP A 224 38.85 25.82 15.58
CA ASP A 224 40.01 25.12 16.13
C ASP A 224 39.65 24.47 17.47
N THR A 225 39.25 23.21 17.41
CA THR A 225 38.83 22.44 18.59
C THR A 225 39.97 22.16 19.57
N GLU A 226 41.23 22.26 19.15
CA GLU A 226 42.39 22.04 20.02
C GLU A 226 42.68 23.28 20.89
N ALA A 227 42.25 24.47 20.42
CA ALA A 227 42.35 25.72 21.16
C ALA A 227 41.20 25.95 22.16
N LEU A 228 40.15 25.10 22.14
CA LEU A 228 39.00 25.21 23.04
C LEU A 228 39.30 24.68 24.44
N ASP A 229 38.72 25.31 25.46
CA ASP A 229 38.73 24.73 26.80
C ASP A 229 37.87 23.45 26.87
N THR A 230 38.05 22.65 27.93
CA THR A 230 37.34 21.37 28.07
C THR A 230 35.81 21.53 28.12
N ARG A 231 35.29 22.68 28.56
CA ARG A 231 33.85 22.93 28.65
C ARG A 231 33.27 23.24 27.27
N ASP A 232 33.95 24.07 26.50
CA ASP A 232 33.55 24.46 25.16
C ASP A 232 33.72 23.30 24.17
N ALA A 233 34.79 22.51 24.30
CA ALA A 233 34.93 21.26 23.54
C ALA A 233 33.76 20.28 23.80
N ARG A 234 33.31 20.14 25.05
CA ARG A 234 32.13 19.31 25.39
C ARG A 234 30.83 19.87 24.81
N ARG A 235 30.66 21.19 24.80
CA ARG A 235 29.49 21.84 24.18
C ARG A 235 29.45 21.61 22.68
N ILE A 236 30.58 21.77 22.00
CA ILE A 236 30.69 21.49 20.56
C ILE A 236 30.40 20.02 20.26
N ALA A 237 30.92 19.09 21.06
CA ALA A 237 30.64 17.67 20.91
C ALA A 237 29.13 17.36 21.07
N ALA A 238 28.49 17.88 22.13
CA ALA A 238 27.06 17.72 22.33
C ALA A 238 26.23 18.37 21.19
N TYR A 239 26.67 19.53 20.69
CA TYR A 239 25.99 20.19 19.57
C TYR A 239 26.08 19.36 18.30
N ARG A 240 27.26 18.80 17.98
CA ARG A 240 27.43 17.90 16.83
C ARG A 240 26.55 16.64 16.92
N GLU A 241 26.27 16.17 18.13
CA GLU A 241 25.38 15.04 18.37
C GLU A 241 23.89 15.43 18.18
N ASP A 242 23.46 16.54 18.77
CA ASP A 242 22.04 16.93 18.83
C ASP A 242 21.56 17.69 17.58
N ALA A 243 22.42 18.52 16.97
CA ALA A 243 22.06 19.45 15.90
C ALA A 243 21.45 18.77 14.67
N PRO A 244 22.01 17.65 14.12
CA PRO A 244 21.42 17.02 12.94
C PRO A 244 19.95 16.64 13.13
N THR A 245 19.58 16.18 14.33
CA THR A 245 18.19 15.83 14.64
C THR A 245 17.32 17.07 14.81
N ALA A 246 17.76 18.02 15.63
CA ALA A 246 16.96 19.19 15.95
C ALA A 246 16.74 20.10 14.73
N LEU A 247 17.77 20.30 13.90
CA LEU A 247 17.70 21.10 12.68
C LEU A 247 16.83 20.42 11.61
N ALA A 248 16.96 19.11 11.41
CA ALA A 248 16.07 18.37 10.51
C ALA A 248 14.60 18.46 10.93
N VAL A 249 14.30 18.43 12.23
CA VAL A 249 12.94 18.64 12.73
C VAL A 249 12.48 20.08 12.51
N LYS A 250 13.33 21.09 12.73
CA LYS A 250 12.99 22.51 12.42
C LYS A 250 12.65 22.67 10.93
N ALA A 251 13.47 22.12 10.03
CA ALA A 251 13.24 22.16 8.60
C ALA A 251 11.95 21.42 8.19
N ALA A 252 11.67 20.25 8.78
CA ALA A 252 10.40 19.54 8.58
C ALA A 252 9.20 20.38 9.07
N GLN A 253 9.30 21.02 10.24
CA GLN A 253 8.24 21.88 10.77
C GLN A 253 7.97 23.08 9.86
N ALA A 254 9.01 23.77 9.41
CA ALA A 254 8.90 24.90 8.47
C ALA A 254 8.24 24.46 7.15
N ARG A 255 8.62 23.27 6.65
CA ARG A 255 8.02 22.68 5.46
C ARG A 255 6.52 22.41 5.64
N LEU A 256 6.15 21.72 6.72
CA LEU A 256 4.77 21.38 7.05
C LEU A 256 3.90 22.61 7.32
N GLU A 257 4.47 23.65 7.91
CA GLU A 257 3.80 24.93 8.10
C GLU A 257 3.54 25.64 6.77
N CYS A 258 4.54 25.73 5.89
CA CYS A 258 4.41 26.33 4.57
C CYS A 258 3.31 25.67 3.71
N GLU A 259 3.22 24.33 3.75
CA GLU A 259 2.21 23.58 3.00
C GLU A 259 0.85 23.45 3.73
N GLY A 260 0.69 24.09 4.90
CA GLY A 260 -0.57 24.16 5.64
C GLY A 260 -0.91 22.94 6.52
N PHE A 261 -0.02 21.95 6.64
CA PHE A 261 -0.28 20.75 7.44
C PHE A 261 -0.37 21.01 8.95
N MET A 262 0.19 22.12 9.43
CA MET A 262 0.10 22.52 10.85
C MET A 262 -1.24 23.18 11.21
N GLU A 263 -2.07 23.54 10.22
CA GLU A 263 -3.32 24.26 10.47
C GLU A 263 -4.27 23.46 11.38
N GLY A 264 -4.78 24.14 12.42
CA GLY A 264 -5.70 23.57 13.40
C GLY A 264 -5.09 22.59 14.42
N LYS A 265 -3.77 22.37 14.42
CA LYS A 265 -3.08 21.39 15.30
C LYS A 265 -2.33 21.99 16.49
N GLY A 266 -2.39 23.31 16.64
CA GLY A 266 -1.67 24.05 17.68
C GLY A 266 -0.24 24.44 17.27
N THR A 267 0.52 25.01 18.22
CA THR A 267 1.89 25.47 17.96
C THR A 267 2.90 24.34 18.22
N PRO A 268 3.74 23.99 17.24
CA PRO A 268 4.75 22.95 17.43
C PRO A 268 5.87 23.42 18.35
N THR A 269 6.51 22.45 19.01
CA THR A 269 7.71 22.65 19.82
C THR A 269 8.92 22.74 18.89
N PRO A 270 9.61 23.89 18.80
CA PRO A 270 10.64 24.09 17.78
C PRO A 270 11.78 23.07 17.87
N GLY A 271 12.08 22.41 16.75
CA GLY A 271 13.19 21.45 16.63
C GLY A 271 13.04 20.16 17.44
N ALA A 272 11.83 19.85 17.91
CA ALA A 272 11.54 18.60 18.59
C ALA A 272 10.23 17.98 18.07
N LEU A 273 10.25 16.66 17.88
CA LEU A 273 9.09 15.92 17.39
C LEU A 273 8.06 15.74 18.53
N ASP A 274 7.10 16.66 18.57
CA ASP A 274 5.96 16.66 19.48
C ASP A 274 4.67 16.12 18.83
N TRP A 275 3.56 16.14 19.56
CA TRP A 275 2.28 15.61 19.06
C TRP A 275 1.77 16.39 17.84
N THR A 276 1.85 17.72 17.87
CA THR A 276 1.44 18.58 16.76
C THR A 276 2.22 18.27 15.48
N THR A 277 3.55 18.15 15.59
CA THR A 277 4.41 17.79 14.45
C THR A 277 4.13 16.37 13.96
N HIS A 278 3.90 15.44 14.88
CA HIS A 278 3.54 14.05 14.57
C HIS A 278 2.22 13.94 13.79
N GLU A 279 1.17 14.66 14.20
CA GLU A 279 -0.11 14.68 13.49
C GLU A 279 0.00 15.32 12.10
N ALA A 280 0.77 16.41 11.99
CA ALA A 280 1.05 17.06 10.70
C ALA A 280 1.83 16.13 9.75
N LEU A 281 2.86 15.42 10.26
CA LEU A 281 3.58 14.41 9.49
C LEU A 281 2.68 13.26 9.05
N ALA A 282 1.80 12.77 9.93
CA ALA A 282 0.88 11.70 9.56
C ALA A 282 -0.09 12.14 8.44
N GLU A 283 -0.54 13.40 8.45
CA GLU A 283 -1.37 13.98 7.37
C GLU A 283 -0.57 14.14 6.06
N PHE A 284 0.68 14.64 6.14
CA PHE A 284 1.62 14.73 5.03
C PHE A 284 1.90 13.37 4.38
N GLU A 285 2.17 12.36 5.21
CA GLU A 285 2.41 10.99 4.76
C GLU A 285 1.21 10.43 3.98
N ARG A 286 -0.03 10.69 4.42
CA ARG A 286 -1.24 10.29 3.68
C ARG A 286 -1.34 10.96 2.32
N ARG A 287 -1.15 12.29 2.24
CA ARG A 287 -1.15 13.06 0.98
C ARG A 287 -0.18 12.51 -0.05
N HIS A 288 1.00 12.08 0.40
CA HIS A 288 2.07 11.62 -0.49
C HIS A 288 2.22 10.10 -0.56
N ARG A 289 1.20 9.34 -0.12
CA ARG A 289 1.15 7.86 -0.14
C ARG A 289 2.38 7.21 0.54
N VAL A 290 2.82 7.75 1.67
CA VAL A 290 3.87 7.17 2.51
C VAL A 290 3.25 6.32 3.61
N TYR A 291 3.69 5.07 3.75
CA TYR A 291 3.29 4.21 4.87
C TYR A 291 4.12 4.53 6.11
N GLY A 292 3.82 5.67 6.74
CA GLY A 292 4.55 6.19 7.90
C GLY A 292 3.67 6.31 9.15
N TRP A 293 4.32 6.52 10.29
CA TRP A 293 3.70 6.65 11.62
C TRP A 293 3.75 8.10 12.12
N GLY A 294 3.78 9.09 11.23
CA GLY A 294 4.05 10.49 11.60
C GLY A 294 5.44 10.66 12.20
N TYR A 295 6.44 9.99 11.62
CA TYR A 295 7.84 9.99 12.06
C TYR A 295 8.75 10.44 10.92
N ILE A 296 9.91 11.00 11.26
CA ILE A 296 10.95 11.25 10.26
C ILE A 296 11.77 9.96 10.13
N GLY A 297 11.32 9.08 9.25
CA GLY A 297 12.05 7.88 8.82
C GLY A 297 12.43 7.93 7.35
N ARG A 298 13.10 6.89 6.85
CA ARG A 298 13.64 6.85 5.47
C ARG A 298 12.64 7.27 4.39
N ASP A 299 11.42 6.73 4.42
CA ASP A 299 10.44 6.94 3.37
C ASP A 299 9.80 8.34 3.47
N THR A 300 9.41 8.77 4.68
CA THR A 300 8.91 10.14 4.94
C THR A 300 9.96 11.18 4.58
N LEU A 301 11.23 10.93 4.93
CA LEU A 301 12.34 11.81 4.62
C LEU A 301 12.62 11.92 3.12
N ALA A 302 12.48 10.83 2.37
CA ALA A 302 12.62 10.86 0.91
C ALA A 302 11.62 11.82 0.24
N VAL A 303 10.41 11.96 0.80
CA VAL A 303 9.38 12.90 0.31
C VAL A 303 9.60 14.32 0.84
N LEU A 304 9.98 14.48 2.12
CA LEU A 304 10.29 15.78 2.71
C LEU A 304 11.47 16.50 2.00
N ARG A 305 12.41 15.73 1.44
CA ARG A 305 13.56 16.25 0.68
C ARG A 305 13.22 16.81 -0.69
N ARG A 306 12.05 16.48 -1.25
CA ARG A 306 11.62 16.99 -2.55
C ARG A 306 11.02 18.38 -2.40
N ALA A 307 11.15 19.20 -3.42
CA ALA A 307 10.43 20.48 -3.50
C ALA A 307 8.89 20.24 -3.45
N PRO A 308 8.08 21.20 -2.96
CA PRO A 308 6.62 21.07 -2.93
C PRO A 308 6.01 20.72 -4.27
N LEU A 309 6.41 21.44 -5.32
CA LEU A 309 5.91 21.22 -6.67
C LEU A 309 6.28 19.84 -7.24
N GLU A 310 7.43 19.29 -6.86
CA GLU A 310 7.81 17.95 -7.28
C GLU A 310 6.95 16.88 -6.60
N ASN A 311 6.50 17.11 -5.36
CA ASN A 311 5.56 16.20 -4.70
C ASN A 311 4.17 16.22 -5.35
N GLU A 312 3.71 17.36 -5.86
CA GLU A 312 2.45 17.45 -6.62
C GLU A 312 2.57 16.78 -8.00
N ARG A 313 3.71 16.95 -8.69
CA ARG A 313 4.01 16.19 -9.92
C ARG A 313 3.93 14.68 -9.69
N GLU A 314 4.58 14.21 -8.64
CA GLU A 314 4.56 12.79 -8.27
C GLU A 314 3.15 12.28 -7.93
N ALA A 315 2.27 13.13 -7.40
CA ALA A 315 0.87 12.77 -7.17
C ALA A 315 0.11 12.55 -8.49
N VAL A 316 0.27 13.45 -9.46
CA VAL A 316 -0.33 13.33 -10.81
C VAL A 316 0.15 12.08 -11.51
N LEU A 317 1.46 11.88 -11.58
CA LEU A 317 2.05 10.72 -12.24
C LEU A 317 1.57 9.41 -11.63
N ARG A 318 1.47 9.37 -10.30
CA ARG A 318 0.97 8.19 -9.59
C ARG A 318 -0.48 7.86 -9.97
N ILE A 319 -1.36 8.85 -10.12
CA ILE A 319 -2.76 8.60 -10.50
C ILE A 319 -2.89 8.19 -11.96
N LEU A 320 -2.18 8.85 -12.87
CA LEU A 320 -2.16 8.45 -14.28
C LEU A 320 -1.60 7.03 -14.45
N THR A 321 -0.53 6.70 -13.74
CA THR A 321 0.04 5.34 -13.73
C THR A 321 -0.99 4.33 -13.23
N GLU A 322 -1.68 4.60 -12.11
CA GLU A 322 -2.70 3.69 -11.57
C GLU A 322 -3.86 3.48 -12.56
N ARG A 323 -4.36 4.55 -13.18
CA ARG A 323 -5.41 4.46 -14.21
C ARG A 323 -4.96 3.62 -15.41
N ALA A 324 -3.73 3.82 -15.88
CA ALA A 324 -3.19 3.09 -17.02
C ALA A 324 -2.94 1.61 -16.68
N VAL A 325 -2.45 1.29 -15.47
CA VAL A 325 -2.33 -0.09 -14.99
C VAL A 325 -3.68 -0.79 -15.00
N HIS A 326 -4.72 -0.12 -14.48
CA HIS A 326 -6.08 -0.64 -14.46
C HIS A 326 -6.64 -0.87 -15.86
N SER A 327 -6.39 0.05 -16.79
CA SER A 327 -6.88 -0.05 -18.16
C SER A 327 -6.16 -1.10 -18.99
N ALA A 328 -4.83 -1.17 -18.86
CA ALA A 328 -4.00 -2.14 -19.57
C ALA A 328 -4.13 -3.57 -19.00
N GLY A 329 -4.62 -3.71 -17.77
CA GLY A 329 -4.80 -4.99 -17.12
C GLY A 329 -3.49 -5.67 -16.75
N PHE A 330 -2.43 -4.96 -16.36
CA PHE A 330 -1.23 -5.61 -15.83
C PHE A 330 -1.06 -5.41 -14.32
N ILE A 331 -0.12 -6.14 -13.70
CA ILE A 331 0.07 -6.11 -12.25
C ILE A 331 1.54 -6.08 -11.81
N GLU A 332 2.46 -6.33 -12.73
CA GLU A 332 3.91 -6.36 -12.52
C GLU A 332 4.44 -4.98 -12.08
N ASP A 333 4.94 -4.92 -10.85
CA ASP A 333 5.47 -3.72 -10.18
C ASP A 333 6.97 -3.85 -9.86
N GLY A 334 7.64 -4.89 -10.39
CA GLY A 334 9.05 -5.22 -10.11
C GLY A 334 9.29 -5.88 -8.74
N SER A 335 8.26 -6.14 -7.93
CA SER A 335 8.39 -6.72 -6.58
C SER A 335 8.82 -8.18 -6.53
N THR A 336 8.83 -8.86 -7.68
CA THR A 336 9.12 -10.31 -7.78
C THR A 336 10.62 -10.61 -7.69
N SER A 337 11.46 -9.63 -7.98
CA SER A 337 12.90 -9.73 -7.84
C SER A 337 13.31 -10.02 -6.39
N MET A 338 14.25 -10.95 -6.20
CA MET A 338 14.83 -11.25 -4.88
C MET A 338 16.21 -10.61 -4.66
N VAL A 339 16.80 -10.06 -5.72
CA VAL A 339 18.10 -9.37 -5.70
C VAL A 339 17.87 -8.01 -6.32
N ARG A 340 18.19 -6.95 -5.57
CA ARG A 340 17.95 -5.57 -5.99
C ARG A 340 18.45 -5.35 -7.43
N ASP A 341 17.57 -4.81 -8.27
CA ASP A 341 17.83 -4.44 -9.67
C ASP A 341 18.17 -5.61 -10.62
N VAL A 342 17.87 -6.86 -10.22
CA VAL A 342 17.99 -8.04 -11.08
C VAL A 342 16.61 -8.69 -11.25
N PRO A 343 15.94 -8.56 -12.40
CA PRO A 343 14.62 -9.16 -12.60
C PRO A 343 14.71 -10.69 -12.55
N ARG A 344 13.61 -11.33 -12.14
CA ARG A 344 13.44 -12.77 -12.38
C ARG A 344 13.25 -13.00 -13.88
N THR A 345 13.56 -14.21 -14.34
CA THR A 345 13.38 -14.60 -15.73
C THR A 345 12.33 -15.69 -15.89
N TYR A 346 11.80 -15.84 -17.10
CA TYR A 346 10.98 -16.95 -17.56
C TYR A 346 11.49 -17.43 -18.91
N GLN A 347 11.30 -18.72 -19.21
CA GLN A 347 11.66 -19.26 -20.51
C GLN A 347 10.56 -18.97 -21.53
N GLY A 348 10.91 -18.28 -22.61
CA GLY A 348 9.98 -17.86 -23.65
C GLY A 348 9.68 -18.93 -24.69
N ALA A 349 8.85 -18.60 -25.69
CA ALA A 349 8.48 -19.51 -26.75
C ALA A 349 9.64 -19.85 -27.69
N ASP A 350 10.58 -18.92 -27.80
CA ASP A 350 11.87 -19.07 -28.47
C ASP A 350 12.88 -19.95 -27.69
N GLY A 351 12.52 -20.37 -26.47
CA GLY A 351 13.37 -21.16 -25.60
C GLY A 351 14.45 -20.38 -24.86
N ALA A 352 14.51 -19.06 -25.01
CA ALA A 352 15.45 -18.18 -24.31
C ALA A 352 14.87 -17.69 -22.96
N ASP A 353 15.74 -17.26 -22.06
CA ASP A 353 15.33 -16.63 -20.81
C ASP A 353 15.04 -15.14 -21.04
N HIS A 354 13.81 -14.72 -20.73
CA HIS A 354 13.37 -13.32 -20.79
C HIS A 354 13.16 -12.76 -19.39
N PRO A 355 13.48 -11.49 -19.13
CA PRO A 355 13.16 -10.86 -17.85
C PRO A 355 11.63 -10.72 -17.70
N ILE A 356 11.13 -10.96 -16.48
CA ILE A 356 9.79 -10.52 -16.09
C ILE A 356 9.85 -8.99 -15.99
N PRO A 357 9.06 -8.25 -16.79
CA PRO A 357 9.13 -6.79 -16.86
C PRO A 357 8.60 -6.12 -15.60
N ASN A 358 8.85 -4.81 -15.47
CA ASN A 358 8.17 -3.96 -14.51
C ASN A 358 7.19 -3.07 -15.29
N LEU A 359 6.03 -3.62 -15.64
CA LEU A 359 5.06 -2.95 -16.49
C LEU A 359 4.51 -1.66 -15.87
N GLU A 360 4.42 -1.56 -14.53
CA GLU A 360 4.09 -0.31 -13.84
C GLU A 360 5.14 0.78 -14.07
N ALA A 361 6.43 0.46 -14.02
CA ALA A 361 7.48 1.43 -14.31
C ALA A 361 7.51 1.78 -15.80
N ASP A 362 7.37 0.79 -16.68
CA ASP A 362 7.43 1.00 -18.13
C ASP A 362 6.26 1.88 -18.62
N ILE A 363 5.04 1.64 -18.14
CA ILE A 363 3.89 2.50 -18.49
C ILE A 363 4.03 3.90 -17.92
N ARG A 364 4.63 4.04 -16.73
CA ARG A 364 4.82 5.35 -16.11
C ARG A 364 5.73 6.21 -16.97
N GLU A 365 6.84 5.66 -17.44
CA GLU A 365 7.76 6.37 -18.35
C GLU A 365 7.09 6.69 -19.69
N ALA A 366 6.26 5.78 -20.21
CA ALA A 366 5.47 6.02 -21.41
C ALA A 366 4.49 7.18 -21.24
N ILE A 367 3.76 7.26 -20.11
CA ILE A 367 2.86 8.36 -19.77
C ILE A 367 3.61 9.69 -19.64
N ILE A 368 4.74 9.70 -18.92
CA ILE A 368 5.57 10.91 -18.78
C ILE A 368 5.99 11.44 -20.15
N THR A 369 6.38 10.54 -21.05
CA THR A 369 6.81 10.88 -22.40
C THR A 369 5.64 11.33 -23.28
N ALA A 370 4.52 10.60 -23.25
CA ALA A 370 3.36 10.84 -24.09
C ALA A 370 2.71 12.21 -23.80
N PHE A 371 2.58 12.57 -22.52
CA PHE A 371 1.96 13.83 -22.09
C PHE A 371 2.97 14.96 -21.80
N GLY A 372 4.27 14.69 -21.86
CA GLY A 372 5.30 15.72 -21.61
C GLY A 372 5.38 16.16 -20.14
N LEU A 373 5.35 15.23 -19.19
CA LEU A 373 5.24 15.49 -17.74
C LEU A 373 6.59 15.48 -17.01
N GLN A 374 7.67 15.88 -17.68
CA GLN A 374 9.04 15.75 -17.15
C GLN A 374 9.30 16.68 -15.95
N THR A 375 8.62 17.83 -15.87
CA THR A 375 8.82 18.83 -14.81
C THR A 375 7.49 19.21 -14.15
N PRO A 376 7.52 19.82 -12.95
CA PRO A 376 6.29 20.30 -12.32
C PRO A 376 5.54 21.32 -13.17
N GLU A 377 6.26 22.22 -13.84
CA GLU A 377 5.68 23.30 -14.64
C GLU A 377 4.98 22.74 -15.89
N SER A 378 5.62 21.80 -16.59
CA SER A 378 5.02 21.12 -17.74
C SER A 378 3.80 20.29 -17.34
N THR A 379 3.85 19.64 -16.17
CA THR A 379 2.71 18.88 -15.63
C THR A 379 1.53 19.77 -15.27
N LEU A 380 1.78 20.92 -14.62
CA LEU A 380 0.72 21.88 -14.31
C LEU A 380 0.13 22.50 -15.58
N ALA A 381 0.97 22.86 -16.55
CA ALA A 381 0.51 23.39 -17.83
C ALA A 381 -0.36 22.36 -18.59
N TRP A 382 0.04 21.08 -18.58
CA TRP A 382 -0.76 20.00 -19.15
C TRP A 382 -2.10 19.86 -18.43
N LEU A 383 -2.10 19.82 -17.10
CA LEU A 383 -3.33 19.78 -16.31
C LEU A 383 -4.23 20.96 -16.67
N ASP A 384 -3.71 22.19 -16.69
CA ASP A 384 -4.47 23.40 -17.00
C ASP A 384 -5.06 23.39 -18.41
N GLY A 385 -4.45 22.66 -19.34
CA GLY A 385 -4.94 22.46 -20.71
C GLY A 385 -6.12 21.49 -20.84
N LEU A 386 -6.39 20.61 -19.86
CA LEU A 386 -7.51 19.67 -19.97
C LEU A 386 -8.84 20.36 -19.67
N THR A 387 -9.82 20.16 -20.54
CA THR A 387 -11.18 20.71 -20.45
C THR A 387 -12.22 19.59 -20.34
N GLY A 388 -13.38 19.86 -19.74
CA GLY A 388 -14.50 18.91 -19.72
C GLY A 388 -14.28 17.67 -18.84
N LEU A 389 -13.34 17.70 -17.90
CA LEU A 389 -13.04 16.54 -17.05
C LEU A 389 -14.23 16.13 -16.17
N ASP A 390 -15.05 17.08 -15.77
CA ASP A 390 -16.25 16.90 -14.94
C ASP A 390 -17.53 16.63 -15.75
N ASP A 391 -17.45 16.72 -17.08
CA ASP A 391 -18.57 16.47 -17.98
C ASP A 391 -18.60 14.99 -18.40
N PRO A 392 -19.61 14.21 -17.94
CA PRO A 392 -19.71 12.78 -18.28
C PRO A 392 -20.05 12.53 -19.76
N ASP A 393 -20.52 13.54 -20.49
CA ASP A 393 -20.79 13.45 -21.93
C ASP A 393 -19.56 13.85 -22.78
N HIS A 394 -18.47 14.31 -22.15
CA HIS A 394 -17.23 14.65 -22.82
C HIS A 394 -16.35 13.41 -23.00
N GLU A 395 -15.82 13.21 -24.22
CA GLU A 395 -14.88 12.13 -24.49
C GLU A 395 -13.55 12.41 -23.79
N ASN A 396 -13.35 11.76 -22.64
CA ASN A 396 -12.14 11.89 -21.82
C ASN A 396 -11.16 10.73 -22.02
N VAL A 397 -11.47 9.76 -22.88
CA VAL A 397 -10.59 8.65 -23.18
C VAL A 397 -9.58 9.06 -24.26
N VAL A 398 -8.30 8.89 -23.93
CA VAL A 398 -7.17 9.12 -24.83
C VAL A 398 -6.39 7.83 -25.03
N ALA A 399 -5.55 7.77 -26.05
CA ALA A 399 -4.62 6.67 -26.28
C ALA A 399 -3.18 7.12 -26.04
N VAL A 400 -2.39 6.25 -25.42
CA VAL A 400 -0.92 6.37 -25.32
C VAL A 400 -0.27 5.07 -25.78
N ASP A 401 0.95 5.15 -26.28
CA ASP A 401 1.73 3.96 -26.59
C ASP A 401 2.15 3.28 -25.28
N GLY A 402 1.80 1.99 -25.13
CA GLY A 402 2.10 1.19 -23.95
C GLY A 402 3.33 0.30 -24.12
N PRO A 403 3.80 -0.33 -23.03
CA PRO A 403 4.84 -1.34 -23.12
C PRO A 403 4.35 -2.55 -23.93
N SER A 404 5.30 -3.23 -24.59
CA SER A 404 5.01 -4.53 -25.20
C SER A 404 4.72 -5.55 -24.10
N LEU A 405 3.57 -6.22 -24.21
CA LEU A 405 3.20 -7.25 -23.25
C LEU A 405 4.02 -8.53 -23.50
N PRO A 406 4.47 -9.21 -22.44
CA PRO A 406 5.04 -10.55 -22.54
C PRO A 406 4.09 -11.54 -23.20
N GLU A 407 4.64 -12.56 -23.86
CA GLU A 407 3.87 -13.59 -24.57
C GLU A 407 2.97 -14.47 -23.68
N TYR A 408 3.12 -14.39 -22.35
CA TYR A 408 2.24 -15.06 -21.39
C TYR A 408 0.94 -14.29 -21.14
N TYR A 409 0.78 -13.08 -21.70
CA TYR A 409 -0.46 -12.31 -21.65
C TYR A 409 -1.47 -12.79 -22.67
N SER A 410 -2.71 -12.89 -22.23
CA SER A 410 -3.88 -13.25 -23.04
C SER A 410 -5.15 -12.69 -22.39
N GLY A 411 -6.26 -12.65 -23.13
CA GLY A 411 -7.56 -12.24 -22.58
C GLY A 411 -8.02 -13.13 -21.42
N GLU A 412 -7.64 -14.41 -21.44
CA GLU A 412 -7.84 -15.33 -20.32
C GLU A 412 -6.49 -15.93 -19.91
N MET A 413 -6.09 -15.76 -18.65
CA MET A 413 -4.81 -16.23 -18.12
C MET A 413 -4.99 -17.34 -17.07
N ASP A 414 -4.08 -18.32 -17.03
CA ASP A 414 -4.06 -19.35 -15.98
C ASP A 414 -3.43 -18.80 -14.69
N LEU A 415 -4.21 -17.97 -13.99
CA LEU A 415 -3.82 -17.31 -12.75
C LEU A 415 -4.02 -18.19 -11.51
N PHE A 416 -3.09 -18.06 -10.55
CA PHE A 416 -3.29 -18.57 -9.19
C PHE A 416 -2.54 -17.71 -8.17
N VAL A 417 -2.93 -17.82 -6.90
CA VAL A 417 -2.34 -17.03 -5.80
C VAL A 417 -1.70 -17.95 -4.77
N GLN A 418 -0.55 -17.53 -4.26
CA GLN A 418 0.11 -18.18 -3.12
C GLN A 418 0.26 -17.18 -1.98
N THR A 419 -0.15 -17.57 -0.78
CA THR A 419 0.14 -16.79 0.43
C THR A 419 1.15 -17.53 1.30
N ASP A 420 2.36 -17.01 1.34
CA ASP A 420 3.41 -17.45 2.23
C ASP A 420 3.23 -16.77 3.59
N ARG A 421 3.01 -17.58 4.64
CA ARG A 421 2.79 -17.08 6.00
C ARG A 421 4.04 -16.49 6.66
N GLY A 422 5.23 -16.69 6.10
CA GLY A 422 6.47 -16.19 6.71
C GLY A 422 6.79 -16.91 8.03
N ASP A 423 7.34 -16.21 9.01
CA ASP A 423 7.61 -16.77 10.34
C ASP A 423 6.34 -16.80 11.21
N VAL A 424 6.04 -17.96 11.77
CA VAL A 424 4.84 -18.22 12.56
C VAL A 424 5.23 -18.61 13.99
N TRP A 425 4.58 -17.97 14.96
CA TRP A 425 4.73 -18.26 16.39
C TRP A 425 3.39 -18.70 16.98
N TYR A 426 3.26 -19.99 17.31
CA TYR A 426 2.10 -20.51 18.04
C TYR A 426 2.27 -20.42 19.55
N ASP A 427 3.51 -20.36 20.04
CA ASP A 427 3.81 -20.21 21.46
C ASP A 427 3.08 -19.01 22.05
N PHE A 428 2.55 -19.17 23.27
CA PHE A 428 2.01 -18.07 24.06
C PHE A 428 3.08 -16.97 24.25
N PRO A 429 2.75 -15.69 23.96
CA PRO A 429 3.77 -14.65 23.86
C PRO A 429 4.18 -14.07 25.22
N TYR A 430 3.66 -14.57 26.34
CA TYR A 430 4.01 -14.08 27.67
C TYR A 430 4.59 -15.19 28.55
N SER A 431 5.40 -14.78 29.51
CA SER A 431 6.05 -15.60 30.53
C SER A 431 5.15 -15.78 31.75
N ALA A 432 5.55 -16.61 32.72
CA ALA A 432 4.72 -16.92 33.87
C ALA A 432 4.42 -15.71 34.78
N ASP A 433 5.24 -14.65 34.71
CA ASP A 433 5.14 -13.40 35.45
C ASP A 433 4.55 -12.25 34.61
N GLY A 434 3.95 -12.54 33.45
CA GLY A 434 3.32 -11.53 32.60
C GLY A 434 4.27 -10.80 31.64
N GLY A 435 5.59 -11.05 31.71
CA GLY A 435 6.57 -10.43 30.82
C GLY A 435 6.46 -10.96 29.37
N GLU A 436 6.66 -10.11 28.36
CA GLU A 436 6.58 -10.50 26.95
C GLU A 436 7.82 -11.32 26.52
N ASN A 437 7.58 -12.48 25.92
CA ASN A 437 8.60 -13.32 25.30
C ASN A 437 8.94 -12.80 23.89
N VAL A 438 10.22 -12.82 23.54
CA VAL A 438 10.68 -12.42 22.21
C VAL A 438 10.18 -13.41 21.14
N GLN A 439 9.40 -12.91 20.18
CA GLN A 439 8.92 -13.65 19.00
C GLN A 439 9.42 -12.98 17.72
N SER A 440 10.71 -13.11 17.43
CA SER A 440 11.33 -12.42 16.29
C SER A 440 10.77 -12.89 14.95
N VAL A 441 10.45 -11.94 14.06
CA VAL A 441 9.98 -12.20 12.69
C VAL A 441 11.04 -11.71 11.70
N GLN A 442 11.70 -12.64 11.02
CA GLN A 442 12.69 -12.34 9.97
C GLN A 442 12.07 -12.40 8.57
N ARG A 443 11.14 -13.34 8.35
CA ARG A 443 10.37 -13.46 7.11
C ARG A 443 8.94 -13.02 7.37
N ARG A 444 8.56 -11.88 6.81
CA ARG A 444 7.17 -11.39 6.87
C ARG A 444 6.27 -12.16 5.90
N PRO A 445 4.96 -12.25 6.17
CA PRO A 445 4.02 -12.89 5.26
C PRO A 445 3.94 -12.14 3.92
N ARG A 446 3.74 -12.89 2.83
CA ARG A 446 3.67 -12.35 1.47
C ARG A 446 2.60 -13.07 0.66
N LEU A 447 1.85 -12.31 -0.12
CA LEU A 447 0.98 -12.82 -1.16
C LEU A 447 1.71 -12.68 -2.50
N THR A 448 1.65 -13.67 -3.38
CA THR A 448 2.20 -13.60 -4.73
C THR A 448 1.18 -14.15 -5.71
N ILE A 449 0.90 -13.38 -6.77
CA ILE A 449 0.08 -13.82 -7.89
C ILE A 449 1.01 -14.37 -8.98
N PHE A 450 0.58 -15.48 -9.57
CA PHE A 450 1.31 -16.19 -10.61
C PHE A 450 0.41 -16.41 -11.82
N THR A 451 1.05 -16.57 -12.98
CA THR A 451 0.45 -17.21 -14.15
C THR A 451 1.19 -18.51 -14.46
N ARG A 452 0.49 -19.51 -15.02
CA ARG A 452 1.12 -20.68 -15.62
C ARG A 452 1.35 -20.44 -17.11
N TYR A 453 2.59 -20.65 -17.54
CA TYR A 453 2.97 -20.52 -18.93
C TYR A 453 4.04 -21.54 -19.28
N ARG A 454 3.79 -22.40 -20.29
CA ARG A 454 4.71 -23.45 -20.75
C ARG A 454 5.31 -24.27 -19.59
N ASP A 455 4.45 -24.81 -18.73
CA ASP A 455 4.81 -25.60 -17.53
C ASP A 455 5.63 -24.83 -16.45
N GLN A 456 5.72 -23.51 -16.55
CA GLN A 456 6.37 -22.64 -15.57
C GLN A 456 5.34 -21.85 -14.77
N ASN A 457 5.65 -21.64 -13.49
CA ASN A 457 4.91 -20.71 -12.64
C ASN A 457 5.65 -19.36 -12.63
N ILE A 458 5.14 -18.38 -13.38
CA ILE A 458 5.75 -17.05 -13.49
C ILE A 458 5.13 -16.15 -12.42
N PRO A 459 5.92 -15.64 -11.46
CA PRO A 459 5.43 -14.67 -10.48
C PRO A 459 5.24 -13.31 -11.15
N LEU A 460 4.03 -12.75 -11.11
CA LEU A 460 3.73 -11.44 -11.71
C LEU A 460 3.99 -10.31 -10.69
N ALA A 461 3.44 -10.45 -9.49
CA ALA A 461 3.60 -9.46 -8.42
C ALA A 461 3.57 -10.10 -7.03
N ARG A 462 4.22 -9.44 -6.07
CA ARG A 462 4.40 -9.89 -4.69
C ARG A 462 4.14 -8.77 -3.70
N PHE A 463 3.15 -8.99 -2.84
CA PHE A 463 2.69 -8.00 -1.87
C PHE A 463 2.96 -8.44 -0.44
N GLY A 464 3.30 -7.48 0.43
CA GLY A 464 3.26 -7.71 1.87
C GLY A 464 1.82 -7.98 2.31
N THR A 465 1.62 -8.96 3.20
CA THR A 465 0.29 -9.27 3.71
C THR A 465 0.31 -9.62 5.19
N THR A 466 -0.86 -9.81 5.77
CA THR A 466 -1.02 -10.28 7.15
C THR A 466 -1.41 -11.74 7.19
N ILE A 467 -1.18 -12.32 8.36
CA ILE A 467 -1.71 -13.61 8.77
C ILE A 467 -2.30 -13.48 10.16
N GLY A 468 -2.95 -14.55 10.60
CA GLY A 468 -3.35 -14.73 11.98
C GLY A 468 -2.21 -14.72 13.00
N GLY A 469 -2.56 -14.50 14.27
CA GLY A 469 -1.65 -14.51 15.41
C GLY A 469 -2.42 -14.33 16.72
N TRP A 470 -1.72 -14.09 17.83
CA TRP A 470 -2.34 -13.83 19.13
C TRP A 470 -3.10 -12.49 19.13
N ARG A 471 -4.37 -12.54 19.52
CA ARG A 471 -5.28 -11.39 19.59
C ARG A 471 -6.02 -11.38 20.93
N SER A 472 -6.37 -10.20 21.40
CA SER A 472 -7.31 -10.06 22.51
C SER A 472 -8.74 -10.27 22.01
N GLU A 473 -9.54 -11.02 22.76
CA GLU A 473 -10.94 -11.31 22.45
C GLU A 473 -11.76 -11.33 23.73
N GLN A 474 -13.01 -10.84 23.63
CA GLN A 474 -13.96 -10.91 24.73
C GLN A 474 -14.55 -12.32 24.80
N ILE A 475 -14.45 -12.97 25.95
CA ILE A 475 -14.95 -14.32 26.20
C ILE A 475 -15.53 -14.31 27.61
N ASP A 476 -16.82 -14.61 27.74
CA ASP A 476 -17.55 -14.58 29.01
C ASP A 476 -17.28 -13.28 29.80
N GLU A 477 -17.48 -12.14 29.13
CA GLU A 477 -17.26 -10.79 29.68
C GLU A 477 -15.83 -10.48 30.14
N THR A 478 -14.86 -11.36 29.86
CA THR A 478 -13.44 -11.19 30.17
C THR A 478 -12.60 -11.05 28.90
N VAL A 479 -11.59 -10.19 28.89
CA VAL A 479 -10.67 -10.08 27.76
C VAL A 479 -9.56 -11.12 27.89
N MET A 480 -9.57 -12.12 27.01
CA MET A 480 -8.56 -13.18 26.97
C MET A 480 -7.69 -13.07 25.71
N TRP A 481 -6.54 -13.75 25.72
CA TRP A 481 -5.75 -14.01 24.52
C TRP A 481 -6.33 -15.19 23.76
N LYS A 482 -6.47 -15.07 22.44
CA LYS A 482 -6.80 -16.18 21.55
C LYS A 482 -5.90 -16.16 20.33
N TYR A 483 -5.43 -17.33 19.93
CA TYR A 483 -4.73 -17.45 18.66
C TYR A 483 -5.73 -17.48 17.50
N LYS A 484 -5.64 -16.48 16.61
CA LYS A 484 -6.45 -16.44 15.39
C LYS A 484 -5.63 -17.04 14.27
N ASN A 485 -6.04 -18.19 13.73
CA ASN A 485 -5.23 -18.89 12.73
C ASN A 485 -5.51 -18.42 11.29
N SER A 486 -4.52 -18.59 10.42
CA SER A 486 -4.70 -18.58 8.97
C SER A 486 -4.37 -19.99 8.47
N PRO A 487 -5.37 -20.88 8.33
CA PRO A 487 -5.13 -22.29 8.08
C PRO A 487 -4.38 -22.54 6.75
N PRO A 488 -3.31 -23.35 6.75
CA PRO A 488 -2.61 -23.69 5.51
C PRO A 488 -3.46 -24.62 4.63
N GLY A 489 -3.08 -24.69 3.35
CA GLY A 489 -3.64 -25.60 2.36
C GLY A 489 -4.36 -24.91 1.20
N PRO A 490 -4.96 -25.72 0.31
CA PRO A 490 -5.59 -25.23 -0.91
C PRO A 490 -6.98 -24.62 -0.62
N ARG A 491 -7.28 -23.52 -1.27
CA ARG A 491 -8.53 -22.76 -1.23
C ARG A 491 -8.84 -22.26 -2.64
N MET A 492 -10.04 -21.73 -2.83
CA MET A 492 -10.48 -21.12 -4.08
C MET A 492 -11.12 -19.76 -3.81
N TRP A 493 -10.93 -18.82 -4.72
CA TRP A 493 -11.77 -17.64 -4.83
C TRP A 493 -12.85 -17.90 -5.87
N GLY A 494 -14.11 -18.09 -5.43
CA GLY A 494 -15.25 -18.17 -6.35
C GLY A 494 -15.92 -16.83 -6.64
N ARG A 495 -15.68 -15.83 -5.77
CA ARG A 495 -16.26 -14.49 -5.89
C ARG A 495 -15.33 -13.40 -5.39
N ILE A 496 -15.45 -12.24 -6.01
CA ILE A 496 -14.83 -10.97 -5.62
C ILE A 496 -15.98 -10.02 -5.27
N VAL A 497 -15.89 -9.38 -4.10
CA VAL A 497 -16.93 -8.45 -3.62
C VAL A 497 -16.32 -7.07 -3.45
N ALA A 498 -16.84 -6.10 -4.21
CA ALA A 498 -16.47 -4.69 -4.09
C ALA A 498 -17.32 -3.99 -3.01
N ALA A 499 -16.70 -3.04 -2.31
CA ALA A 499 -17.26 -2.38 -1.14
C ALA A 499 -17.94 -3.35 -0.15
N PRO A 500 -17.24 -4.40 0.33
CA PRO A 500 -17.83 -5.43 1.15
C PRO A 500 -18.21 -4.92 2.56
N VAL A 501 -19.24 -5.54 3.11
CA VAL A 501 -19.67 -5.32 4.50
C VAL A 501 -19.15 -6.43 5.41
N TRP A 502 -18.55 -6.03 6.54
CA TRP A 502 -18.27 -6.91 7.66
C TRP A 502 -19.50 -7.00 8.56
N LEU A 503 -20.05 -8.20 8.65
CA LEU A 503 -21.12 -8.51 9.59
C LEU A 503 -20.50 -8.97 10.91
N PRO A 504 -20.90 -8.36 12.05
CA PRO A 504 -20.36 -8.76 13.33
C PRO A 504 -20.83 -10.18 13.69
N PRO A 505 -19.94 -11.01 14.27
CA PRO A 505 -20.34 -12.31 14.79
C PRO A 505 -21.25 -12.16 16.01
N ASP A 506 -22.01 -13.21 16.34
CA ASP A 506 -22.92 -13.22 17.49
C ASP A 506 -22.23 -12.88 18.82
N GLY A 507 -20.96 -13.25 18.98
CA GLY A 507 -20.16 -12.94 20.17
C GLY A 507 -19.60 -11.52 20.26
N ALA A 508 -19.79 -10.66 19.26
CA ALA A 508 -19.37 -9.26 19.35
C ALA A 508 -20.22 -8.52 20.39
N THR A 509 -19.61 -7.82 21.34
CA THR A 509 -20.34 -7.05 22.35
C THR A 509 -20.92 -5.78 21.74
N ASP A 510 -22.07 -5.32 22.24
CA ASP A 510 -22.74 -4.12 21.71
C ASP A 510 -21.83 -2.89 21.75
N ARG A 511 -21.10 -2.72 22.86
CA ARG A 511 -20.11 -1.65 23.00
C ARG A 511 -19.02 -1.69 21.93
N SER A 512 -18.59 -2.88 21.48
CA SER A 512 -17.56 -3.00 20.43
C SER A 512 -18.05 -2.52 19.06
N LEU A 513 -19.37 -2.50 18.84
CA LEU A 513 -20.02 -2.06 17.61
C LEU A 513 -20.38 -0.57 17.63
N LEU A 514 -20.06 0.13 18.72
CA LEU A 514 -20.27 1.57 18.89
C LEU A 514 -18.93 2.32 18.87
N THR A 515 -18.94 3.47 18.21
CA THR A 515 -17.84 4.44 18.25
C THR A 515 -18.28 5.72 18.95
N ARG A 516 -17.32 6.46 19.50
CA ARG A 516 -17.61 7.76 20.11
C ARG A 516 -17.95 8.78 19.03
N ASN A 517 -19.01 9.53 19.24
CA ASN A 517 -19.32 10.73 18.48
C ASN A 517 -18.64 11.93 19.18
N PRO A 518 -17.62 12.57 18.57
CA PRO A 518 -16.90 13.68 19.19
C PRO A 518 -17.78 14.90 19.47
N ARG A 519 -18.88 15.06 18.73
CA ARG A 519 -19.82 16.19 18.86
C ARG A 519 -21.01 15.85 19.77
N GLY A 520 -21.26 14.56 19.99
CA GLY A 520 -22.40 14.08 20.75
C GLY A 520 -22.24 14.24 22.26
N ARG A 521 -23.35 14.50 22.96
CA ARG A 521 -23.44 14.54 24.42
C ARG A 521 -24.58 13.64 24.91
N GLY A 522 -24.50 13.15 26.14
CA GLY A 522 -25.52 12.24 26.69
C GLY A 522 -25.69 11.00 25.80
N ALA A 523 -26.93 10.71 25.39
CA ALA A 523 -27.28 9.59 24.52
C ALA A 523 -26.57 9.61 23.14
N GLU A 524 -26.27 10.80 22.60
CA GLU A 524 -25.59 10.94 21.31
C GLU A 524 -24.08 10.75 21.39
N ARG A 525 -23.54 10.53 22.59
CA ARG A 525 -22.09 10.33 22.81
C ARG A 525 -21.53 9.15 22.02
N PHE A 526 -22.37 8.19 21.67
CA PHE A 526 -22.03 7.05 20.85
C PHE A 526 -22.88 7.01 19.59
N GLN A 527 -22.35 6.34 18.58
CA GLN A 527 -23.06 6.02 17.34
C GLN A 527 -22.61 4.64 16.85
N VAL A 528 -23.44 4.01 16.03
CA VAL A 528 -23.09 2.74 15.37
C VAL A 528 -21.83 2.92 14.53
N ASN A 529 -20.88 2.00 14.66
CA ASN A 529 -19.61 2.06 13.95
C ASN A 529 -19.73 1.57 12.49
N TYR A 530 -20.51 2.28 11.69
CA TYR A 530 -20.68 1.98 10.27
C TYR A 530 -19.37 2.09 9.47
N HIS A 531 -18.38 2.82 9.98
CA HIS A 531 -17.05 2.86 9.35
C HIS A 531 -16.38 1.48 9.31
N GLU A 532 -16.50 0.69 10.39
CA GLU A 532 -15.88 -0.64 10.46
C GLU A 532 -16.72 -1.72 9.78
N THR A 533 -18.05 -1.66 9.89
CA THR A 533 -18.92 -2.61 9.20
C THR A 533 -18.87 -2.38 7.69
N GLY A 534 -18.94 -1.12 7.26
CA GLY A 534 -19.05 -0.76 5.85
C GLY A 534 -20.46 -0.88 5.27
N PRO A 535 -20.62 -0.70 3.94
CA PRO A 535 -19.55 -0.55 2.95
C PRO A 535 -18.72 0.70 3.25
N SER A 536 -17.40 0.69 3.11
CA SER A 536 -16.56 1.88 3.33
C SER A 536 -15.12 1.57 2.96
N TYR A 537 -14.34 2.56 2.50
CA TYR A 537 -12.89 2.38 2.41
C TYR A 537 -12.29 2.01 3.76
N ALA A 538 -12.88 2.48 4.87
CA ALA A 538 -12.47 2.20 6.25
C ALA A 538 -13.06 0.92 6.85
N SER A 539 -13.83 0.16 6.08
CA SER A 539 -14.40 -1.13 6.48
C SER A 539 -13.31 -2.07 6.98
N ALA A 540 -13.67 -3.00 7.86
CA ALA A 540 -12.80 -4.10 8.27
C ALA A 540 -12.30 -4.92 7.07
N TYR A 541 -13.05 -4.93 5.96
CA TYR A 541 -12.69 -5.54 4.69
C TYR A 541 -12.19 -4.55 3.62
N GLY A 542 -12.13 -3.26 3.94
CA GLY A 542 -11.71 -2.22 3.03
C GLY A 542 -12.59 -2.12 1.78
N LEU A 543 -11.96 -1.80 0.65
CA LEU A 543 -12.65 -1.53 -0.61
C LEU A 543 -13.04 -2.78 -1.41
N VAL A 544 -12.40 -3.94 -1.16
CA VAL A 544 -12.64 -5.17 -1.91
C VAL A 544 -12.21 -6.40 -1.11
N ALA A 545 -12.92 -7.51 -1.26
CA ALA A 545 -12.56 -8.80 -0.65
C ALA A 545 -12.80 -9.99 -1.60
N ALA A 546 -11.86 -10.92 -1.60
CA ALA A 546 -12.01 -12.25 -2.19
C ALA A 546 -12.03 -13.32 -1.08
N TYR A 547 -13.01 -14.21 -1.15
CA TYR A 547 -13.32 -15.16 -0.07
C TYR A 547 -12.53 -16.46 -0.27
N HIS A 548 -11.83 -16.91 0.78
CA HIS A 548 -11.09 -18.17 0.73
C HIS A 548 -12.04 -19.31 1.07
N GLN A 549 -12.48 -20.04 0.06
CA GLN A 549 -13.40 -21.15 0.24
C GLN A 549 -12.66 -22.48 0.16
N LYS A 550 -13.05 -23.43 1.03
CA LYS A 550 -12.72 -24.84 0.82
C LYS A 550 -13.39 -25.31 -0.47
N PHE A 551 -12.93 -26.42 -1.03
CA PHE A 551 -13.55 -27.01 -2.21
C PHE A 551 -13.44 -28.53 -2.18
N LEU A 552 -14.27 -29.17 -3.01
CA LEU A 552 -14.24 -30.59 -3.31
C LEU A 552 -14.19 -30.73 -4.82
N GLU A 553 -13.23 -31.49 -5.32
CA GLU A 553 -13.22 -31.94 -6.71
C GLU A 553 -14.20 -33.13 -6.83
N THR A 554 -15.13 -33.04 -7.78
CA THR A 554 -16.05 -34.14 -8.07
C THR A 554 -15.37 -35.18 -8.96
N ALA A 555 -15.95 -36.39 -9.04
CA ALA A 555 -15.43 -37.47 -9.89
C ALA A 555 -15.31 -37.09 -11.38
N ASP A 556 -16.10 -36.11 -11.83
CA ASP A 556 -16.11 -35.59 -13.19
C ASP A 556 -15.09 -34.45 -13.42
N GLY A 557 -14.29 -34.10 -12.40
CA GLY A 557 -13.29 -33.03 -12.46
C GLY A 557 -13.83 -31.62 -12.19
N ASN A 558 -15.11 -31.47 -11.84
CA ASN A 558 -15.70 -30.16 -11.51
C ASN A 558 -15.37 -29.74 -10.07
N ILE A 559 -15.22 -28.43 -9.85
CA ILE A 559 -14.96 -27.87 -8.52
C ILE A 559 -16.30 -27.50 -7.86
N ARG A 560 -16.57 -28.09 -6.70
CA ARG A 560 -17.66 -27.66 -5.81
C ARG A 560 -17.10 -26.89 -4.64
N LEU A 561 -17.45 -25.61 -4.54
CA LEU A 561 -17.07 -24.76 -3.42
C LEU A 561 -17.76 -25.22 -2.13
N GLY A 562 -16.99 -25.24 -1.05
CA GLY A 562 -17.36 -25.66 0.29
C GLY A 562 -17.62 -24.48 1.23
N GLY A 563 -17.62 -24.76 2.53
CA GLY A 563 -17.93 -23.78 3.57
C GLY A 563 -16.94 -22.62 3.66
N ASP A 564 -17.43 -21.50 4.19
CA ASP A 564 -16.65 -20.29 4.48
C ASP A 564 -15.99 -20.41 5.87
N GLU A 565 -14.65 -20.33 5.91
CA GLU A 565 -13.87 -20.40 7.15
C GLU A 565 -13.62 -19.03 7.80
N GLY A 566 -14.21 -17.95 7.29
CA GLY A 566 -13.98 -16.61 7.80
C GLY A 566 -12.69 -15.95 7.31
N ILE A 567 -11.95 -16.60 6.40
CA ILE A 567 -10.69 -16.08 5.82
C ILE A 567 -10.92 -15.42 4.47
N ARG A 568 -10.28 -14.28 4.24
CA ARG A 568 -10.38 -13.50 2.99
C ARG A 568 -9.03 -12.89 2.64
N THR A 569 -8.81 -12.61 1.36
CA THR A 569 -7.84 -11.59 0.93
C THR A 569 -8.59 -10.30 0.68
N HIS A 570 -8.20 -9.20 1.33
CA HIS A 570 -8.99 -7.98 1.29
C HIS A 570 -8.16 -6.73 1.54
N GLY A 571 -8.71 -5.57 1.20
CA GLY A 571 -8.11 -4.26 1.48
C GLY A 571 -8.19 -3.89 2.97
N SER A 572 -7.33 -2.98 3.44
CA SER A 572 -7.44 -2.42 4.79
C SER A 572 -6.90 -0.99 4.87
N VAL A 573 -7.57 -0.15 5.67
CA VAL A 573 -7.05 1.16 6.11
C VAL A 573 -6.01 1.05 7.21
N ASP A 574 -5.99 -0.07 7.94
CA ASP A 574 -4.97 -0.35 8.95
C ASP A 574 -3.70 -0.89 8.27
N TYR A 575 -3.08 -0.05 7.44
CA TYR A 575 -1.83 -0.39 6.73
C TYR A 575 -0.69 -0.73 7.69
N MET A 576 -0.77 -0.22 8.92
CA MET A 576 0.14 -0.57 10.01
C MET A 576 0.08 -2.04 10.38
N SER A 577 -1.11 -2.64 10.36
CA SER A 577 -1.24 -4.06 10.57
C SER A 577 -0.49 -4.88 9.51
N ILE A 578 -0.49 -4.42 8.27
CA ILE A 578 0.21 -5.06 7.14
C ILE A 578 1.73 -4.99 7.34
N MET A 579 2.24 -3.87 7.85
CA MET A 579 3.67 -3.70 8.05
C MET A 579 4.21 -4.51 9.23
N ARG A 580 3.48 -4.59 10.35
CA ARG A 580 4.06 -5.10 11.62
C ARG A 580 3.16 -5.96 12.50
N ARG A 581 1.84 -6.02 12.31
CA ARG A 581 0.91 -6.72 13.22
C ARG A 581 0.31 -7.98 12.60
N HIS A 582 -0.57 -8.64 13.36
CA HIS A 582 -1.35 -9.80 12.95
C HIS A 582 -2.81 -9.42 12.71
N SER A 583 -3.46 -10.11 11.78
CA SER A 583 -4.90 -10.04 11.53
C SER A 583 -5.66 -11.08 12.36
N HIS A 584 -6.96 -11.21 12.12
CA HIS A 584 -7.79 -12.31 12.64
C HIS A 584 -7.73 -13.56 11.74
N GLY A 585 -6.65 -13.74 10.97
CA GLY A 585 -6.48 -14.86 10.03
C GLY A 585 -6.51 -14.43 8.57
N CYS A 586 -7.18 -13.33 8.25
CA CYS A 586 -7.28 -12.79 6.89
C CYS A 586 -5.95 -12.26 6.34
N HIS A 587 -5.87 -12.18 5.02
CA HIS A 587 -4.74 -11.68 4.25
C HIS A 587 -5.01 -10.25 3.79
N ARG A 588 -4.69 -9.29 4.67
CA ARG A 588 -4.86 -7.86 4.38
C ARG A 588 -3.82 -7.37 3.39
N LEU A 589 -4.26 -6.55 2.44
CA LEU A 589 -3.45 -5.78 1.51
C LEU A 589 -3.79 -4.30 1.68
N HIS A 590 -2.91 -3.40 1.23
CA HIS A 590 -3.27 -1.98 1.13
C HIS A 590 -4.46 -1.86 0.17
N ASN A 591 -5.43 -1.01 0.48
CA ASN A 591 -6.69 -0.93 -0.27
C ASN A 591 -6.46 -0.82 -1.79
N HIS A 592 -5.62 0.11 -2.26
CA HIS A 592 -5.34 0.26 -3.70
C HIS A 592 -4.68 -0.99 -4.31
N ILE A 593 -3.80 -1.70 -3.59
CA ILE A 593 -3.22 -2.96 -4.08
C ILE A 593 -4.27 -4.07 -4.17
N ALA A 594 -5.19 -4.14 -3.20
CA ALA A 594 -6.30 -5.08 -3.25
C ALA A 594 -7.21 -4.78 -4.45
N VAL A 595 -7.54 -3.52 -4.67
CA VAL A 595 -8.35 -3.06 -5.81
C VAL A 595 -7.66 -3.41 -7.13
N ARG A 596 -6.38 -3.08 -7.29
CA ARG A 596 -5.56 -3.42 -8.45
C ARG A 596 -5.54 -4.94 -8.71
N LEU A 597 -5.25 -5.74 -7.69
CA LEU A 597 -5.21 -7.21 -7.79
C LEU A 597 -6.54 -7.79 -8.26
N MET A 598 -7.65 -7.33 -7.68
CA MET A 598 -8.96 -7.88 -8.02
C MET A 598 -9.45 -7.39 -9.38
N SER A 599 -9.15 -6.15 -9.76
CA SER A 599 -9.38 -5.67 -11.13
C SER A 599 -8.57 -6.46 -12.16
N PHE A 600 -7.30 -6.75 -11.88
CA PHE A 600 -6.45 -7.58 -12.73
C PHE A 600 -7.03 -9.00 -12.92
N VAL A 601 -7.48 -9.63 -11.82
CA VAL A 601 -8.11 -10.95 -11.91
C VAL A 601 -9.37 -10.91 -12.78
N LEU A 602 -10.22 -9.89 -12.63
CA LEU A 602 -11.44 -9.74 -13.43
C LEU A 602 -11.14 -9.42 -14.91
N ALA A 603 -10.03 -8.73 -15.20
CA ALA A 603 -9.60 -8.43 -16.57
C ALA A 603 -9.13 -9.68 -17.33
N HIS A 604 -8.65 -10.71 -16.62
CA HIS A 604 -8.04 -11.91 -17.20
C HIS A 604 -8.74 -13.22 -16.86
N ARG A 605 -9.91 -13.17 -16.22
CA ARG A 605 -10.74 -14.35 -15.95
C ARG A 605 -12.20 -14.09 -16.31
N PRO A 606 -12.85 -15.04 -17.01
CA PRO A 606 -14.28 -15.00 -17.25
C PRO A 606 -15.07 -14.89 -15.94
N HIS A 607 -16.03 -13.98 -15.92
CA HIS A 607 -16.83 -13.71 -14.75
C HIS A 607 -18.21 -13.16 -15.10
N THR A 608 -19.15 -13.38 -14.19
CA THR A 608 -20.49 -12.78 -14.23
C THR A 608 -20.58 -11.66 -13.19
N ARG A 609 -21.11 -10.51 -13.60
CA ARG A 609 -21.50 -9.40 -12.73
C ARG A 609 -22.90 -9.67 -12.17
N GLU A 610 -23.00 -9.99 -10.88
CA GLU A 610 -24.28 -10.29 -10.22
C GLU A 610 -24.97 -9.02 -9.71
N GLY A 611 -24.20 -7.95 -9.47
CA GLY A 611 -24.71 -6.69 -8.92
C GLY A 611 -24.69 -6.66 -7.40
N GLN A 612 -25.57 -5.85 -6.81
CA GLN A 612 -25.66 -5.74 -5.35
C GLN A 612 -26.27 -6.98 -4.69
N ASP A 613 -25.54 -7.57 -3.74
CA ASP A 613 -26.04 -8.66 -2.91
C ASP A 613 -26.84 -8.08 -1.73
N LEU A 614 -28.16 -8.10 -1.87
CA LEU A 614 -29.09 -7.55 -0.88
C LEU A 614 -29.14 -8.41 0.39
N LEU A 615 -29.24 -7.73 1.54
CA LEU A 615 -29.35 -8.36 2.86
C LEU A 615 -30.37 -7.59 3.69
N SER A 616 -30.95 -8.22 4.71
CA SER A 616 -31.68 -7.50 5.76
C SER A 616 -31.11 -7.93 7.11
N TYR A 617 -30.08 -7.22 7.57
CA TYR A 617 -29.49 -7.42 8.88
C TYR A 617 -29.89 -6.27 9.78
N ARG A 618 -30.41 -6.61 10.98
CA ARG A 618 -30.88 -5.67 11.99
C ARG A 618 -30.40 -6.15 13.35
N ARG A 619 -29.82 -5.25 14.14
CA ARG A 619 -29.41 -5.54 15.52
C ARG A 619 -29.63 -4.30 16.38
N VAL A 620 -30.29 -4.49 17.52
CA VAL A 620 -30.39 -3.48 18.58
C VAL A 620 -29.14 -3.60 19.45
N LEU A 621 -28.50 -2.48 19.74
CA LEU A 621 -27.30 -2.40 20.56
C LEU A 621 -27.61 -1.57 21.80
N GLU A 622 -27.32 -2.09 22.99
CA GLU A 622 -27.57 -1.40 24.25
C GLU A 622 -26.26 -0.92 24.89
N HIS A 623 -26.19 0.37 25.26
CA HIS A 623 -25.06 0.93 25.99
C HIS A 623 -25.44 2.19 26.79
N ASP A 624 -25.03 2.26 28.07
CA ASP A 624 -25.28 3.38 28.98
C ASP A 624 -26.78 3.79 29.02
N ASP A 625 -27.69 2.81 29.14
CA ASP A 625 -29.16 2.99 29.11
C ASP A 625 -29.74 3.57 27.81
N ASN A 626 -28.98 3.54 26.70
CA ASN A 626 -29.43 3.97 25.37
C ASN A 626 -29.46 2.79 24.39
N GLU A 627 -30.42 2.82 23.47
CA GLU A 627 -30.54 1.88 22.35
C GLU A 627 -30.01 2.51 21.06
N TYR A 628 -29.26 1.72 20.29
CA TYR A 628 -28.76 2.08 18.96
C TYR A 628 -29.15 1.00 17.95
N HIS A 629 -29.72 1.40 16.82
CA HIS A 629 -30.16 0.46 15.79
C HIS A 629 -29.12 0.34 14.68
N MET A 630 -28.53 -0.85 14.55
CA MET A 630 -27.66 -1.20 13.43
C MET A 630 -28.50 -1.81 12.30
N GLU A 631 -28.42 -1.20 11.13
CA GLU A 631 -29.10 -1.65 9.92
C GLU A 631 -28.13 -1.83 8.76
N ILE A 632 -28.12 -3.01 8.15
CA ILE A 632 -27.30 -3.31 6.97
C ILE A 632 -28.19 -3.95 5.92
N ASN A 633 -28.27 -3.31 4.76
CA ASN A 633 -29.18 -3.68 3.67
C ASN A 633 -28.51 -4.38 2.48
N GLN A 634 -27.18 -4.48 2.49
CA GLN A 634 -26.40 -5.05 1.40
C GLN A 634 -25.06 -5.60 1.91
N ARG A 635 -24.53 -6.61 1.21
CA ARG A 635 -23.23 -7.24 1.51
C ARG A 635 -22.09 -6.67 0.67
N GLY A 636 -22.42 -5.96 -0.40
CA GLY A 636 -21.48 -5.41 -1.39
C GLY A 636 -21.83 -5.86 -2.80
N TYR A 637 -21.04 -5.39 -3.76
CA TYR A 637 -21.24 -5.62 -5.19
C TYR A 637 -20.45 -6.85 -5.66
N VAL A 638 -21.13 -7.84 -6.22
CA VAL A 638 -20.57 -9.18 -6.42
C VAL A 638 -20.19 -9.45 -7.88
N PHE A 639 -18.95 -9.91 -8.05
CA PHE A 639 -18.44 -10.55 -9.26
C PHE A 639 -18.23 -12.03 -8.95
N ARG A 640 -18.91 -12.91 -9.70
CA ARG A 640 -18.73 -14.36 -9.60
C ARG A 640 -17.78 -14.81 -10.70
N LEU A 641 -16.70 -15.47 -10.33
CA LEU A 641 -15.78 -16.04 -11.32
C LEU A 641 -16.40 -17.31 -11.91
N ASP A 642 -16.39 -17.42 -13.23
CA ASP A 642 -16.94 -18.60 -13.90
C ASP A 642 -16.04 -19.83 -13.65
N ASP A 643 -14.73 -19.59 -13.65
CA ASP A 643 -13.72 -20.54 -13.16
C ASP A 643 -13.03 -19.99 -11.90
N PRO A 644 -13.26 -20.59 -10.72
CA PRO A 644 -12.68 -20.14 -9.46
C PRO A 644 -11.15 -20.08 -9.48
N LEU A 645 -10.58 -19.00 -8.93
CA LEU A 645 -9.13 -18.82 -8.90
C LEU A 645 -8.50 -19.67 -7.77
N PRO A 646 -7.51 -20.54 -8.06
CA PRO A 646 -6.82 -21.33 -7.04
C PRO A 646 -5.95 -20.49 -6.11
N VAL A 647 -6.04 -20.77 -4.81
CA VAL A 647 -5.26 -20.11 -3.77
C VAL A 647 -4.60 -21.15 -2.89
N THR A 648 -3.30 -21.00 -2.62
CA THR A 648 -2.59 -21.87 -1.68
C THR A 648 -2.01 -21.06 -0.53
N VAL A 649 -2.46 -21.32 0.69
CA VAL A 649 -1.83 -20.78 1.90
C VAL A 649 -0.74 -21.75 2.35
N LEU A 650 0.51 -21.31 2.37
CA LEU A 650 1.65 -22.13 2.78
C LEU A 650 1.76 -22.16 4.31
N GLU A 651 2.36 -23.23 4.83
CA GLU A 651 2.58 -23.40 6.26
C GLU A 651 3.41 -22.27 6.89
N GLY A 652 4.41 -21.77 6.16
CA GLY A 652 5.40 -20.82 6.67
C GLY A 652 6.53 -21.53 7.42
N ARG A 653 7.28 -20.78 8.23
CA ARG A 653 8.33 -21.30 9.11
C ARG A 653 7.85 -21.22 10.55
N ILE A 654 7.50 -22.36 11.14
CA ILE A 654 7.14 -22.42 12.56
C ILE A 654 8.42 -22.25 13.37
N ARG A 655 8.46 -21.21 14.22
CA ARG A 655 9.66 -20.82 14.99
C ARG A 655 9.62 -21.24 16.46
N GLY A 656 8.42 -21.47 16.99
CA GLY A 656 8.18 -21.85 18.38
C GLY A 656 8.34 -23.35 18.65
N THR A 657 8.26 -23.72 19.93
CA THR A 657 8.20 -25.14 20.34
C THR A 657 6.85 -25.76 20.02
N THR A 658 5.79 -24.96 20.11
CA THR A 658 4.42 -25.35 19.77
C THR A 658 4.27 -25.41 18.25
N GLN A 659 3.96 -26.59 17.72
CA GLN A 659 3.90 -26.83 16.26
C GLN A 659 2.50 -26.60 15.67
N THR A 660 1.47 -26.54 16.51
CA THR A 660 0.07 -26.33 16.09
C THR A 660 -0.53 -25.13 16.81
N PRO A 661 -1.57 -24.49 16.26
CA PRO A 661 -2.27 -23.41 16.94
C PRO A 661 -2.81 -23.85 18.31
N VAL A 662 -2.74 -22.95 19.30
CA VAL A 662 -3.49 -23.09 20.55
C VAL A 662 -4.94 -22.71 20.26
N GLU A 663 -5.86 -23.67 20.35
CA GLU A 663 -7.25 -23.48 19.92
C GLU A 663 -8.14 -22.82 20.98
N HIS A 664 -7.84 -23.07 22.26
CA HIS A 664 -8.58 -22.50 23.37
C HIS A 664 -8.05 -21.10 23.77
N PRO A 665 -8.90 -20.27 24.40
CA PRO A 665 -8.46 -19.00 24.93
C PRO A 665 -7.55 -19.14 26.16
N VAL A 666 -6.67 -18.15 26.33
CA VAL A 666 -5.68 -18.08 27.40
C VAL A 666 -5.90 -16.77 28.17
N PRO A 667 -5.96 -16.78 29.51
CA PRO A 667 -6.18 -15.57 30.30
C PRO A 667 -5.08 -14.51 30.11
N LYS A 668 -5.42 -13.27 30.45
CA LYS A 668 -4.45 -12.17 30.51
C LYS A 668 -3.83 -12.08 31.89
N TRP A 669 -2.60 -11.55 31.93
CA TRP A 669 -1.94 -11.23 33.19
C TRP A 669 -2.66 -10.05 33.83
N ASP A 670 -3.03 -10.20 35.10
CA ASP A 670 -3.54 -9.14 35.94
C ASP A 670 -2.38 -8.56 36.76
N GLU A 671 -2.01 -7.31 36.50
CA GLU A 671 -0.90 -6.64 37.18
C GLU A 671 -1.21 -6.34 38.65
N GLU A 672 -2.49 -6.16 39.01
CA GLU A 672 -2.89 -5.85 40.39
C GLU A 672 -2.85 -7.12 41.25
N VAL A 673 -3.25 -8.25 40.69
CA VAL A 673 -3.27 -9.55 41.38
C VAL A 673 -1.93 -10.29 41.25
N GLY A 674 -1.13 -9.98 40.22
CA GLY A 674 0.13 -10.67 39.95
C GLY A 674 -0.08 -12.12 39.50
N ALA A 675 -1.13 -12.39 38.72
CA ALA A 675 -1.47 -13.72 38.23
C ALA A 675 -2.23 -13.68 36.89
N TYR A 676 -2.29 -14.83 36.20
CA TYR A 676 -3.24 -15.04 35.13
C TYR A 676 -4.58 -15.52 35.70
N LEU A 677 -5.65 -14.76 35.47
CA LEU A 677 -6.97 -15.03 36.02
C LEU A 677 -7.95 -15.53 34.97
N MET A 678 -8.60 -16.64 35.26
CA MET A 678 -9.73 -17.16 34.49
C MET A 678 -11.00 -16.34 34.78
N PRO A 679 -12.02 -16.39 33.91
CA PRO A 679 -13.28 -15.66 34.12
C PRO A 679 -14.02 -16.00 35.43
N ASP A 680 -13.77 -17.19 36.00
CA ASP A 680 -14.33 -17.63 37.27
C ASP A 680 -13.53 -17.16 38.50
N GLY A 681 -12.46 -16.37 38.31
CA GLY A 681 -11.56 -15.88 39.34
C GLY A 681 -10.45 -16.87 39.74
N GLY A 682 -10.37 -18.04 39.11
CA GLY A 682 -9.29 -19.00 39.36
C GLY A 682 -7.95 -18.54 38.79
N ALA A 683 -6.87 -18.69 39.57
CA ALA A 683 -5.51 -18.39 39.11
C ALA A 683 -4.90 -19.61 38.38
N VAL A 684 -4.20 -19.36 37.28
CA VAL A 684 -3.51 -20.41 36.51
C VAL A 684 -2.07 -20.01 36.16
N LEU A 685 -1.20 -21.01 36.01
CA LEU A 685 0.05 -20.88 35.27
C LEU A 685 -0.23 -21.19 33.80
N VAL A 686 0.37 -20.39 32.92
CA VAL A 686 0.24 -20.54 31.46
C VAL A 686 1.57 -21.01 30.88
N ALA A 687 1.58 -22.20 30.30
CA ALA A 687 2.73 -22.73 29.58
C ALA A 687 2.84 -22.15 28.15
N ARG A 688 4.01 -22.31 27.50
CA ARG A 688 4.24 -21.83 26.12
C ARG A 688 3.28 -22.45 25.10
N ASP A 689 2.83 -23.68 25.32
CA ASP A 689 1.86 -24.36 24.45
C ASP A 689 0.39 -24.01 24.78
N GLY A 690 0.17 -23.04 25.67
CA GLY A 690 -1.15 -22.63 26.13
C GLY A 690 -1.77 -23.55 27.17
N THR A 691 -1.06 -24.57 27.66
CA THR A 691 -1.55 -25.42 28.76
C THR A 691 -1.78 -24.57 30.01
N LEU A 692 -2.97 -24.67 30.58
CA LEU A 692 -3.38 -23.98 31.80
C LEU A 692 -3.29 -24.94 32.98
N THR A 693 -2.50 -24.59 34.00
CA THR A 693 -2.39 -25.38 35.23
C THR A 693 -2.90 -24.55 36.41
N PRO A 694 -3.90 -25.01 37.17
CA PRO A 694 -4.37 -24.30 38.36
C PRO A 694 -3.22 -23.99 39.33
N THR A 695 -3.23 -22.79 39.89
CA THR A 695 -2.29 -22.36 40.94
C THR A 695 -3.04 -21.62 42.03
N THR A 696 -2.42 -21.48 43.21
CA THR A 696 -2.93 -20.58 44.23
C THR A 696 -2.64 -19.14 43.83
N LEU A 697 -3.55 -18.22 44.18
CA LEU A 697 -3.30 -16.79 44.09
C LEU A 697 -2.02 -16.44 44.88
N PRO A 698 -1.20 -15.49 44.40
CA PRO A 698 -0.16 -14.91 45.22
C PRO A 698 -0.79 -14.38 46.52
N GLU A 699 -0.18 -14.65 47.67
CA GLU A 699 -0.63 -13.97 48.89
C GLU A 699 -0.46 -12.46 48.65
N PRO A 700 -1.47 -11.62 48.97
CA PRO A 700 -1.32 -10.18 48.88
C PRO A 700 -0.10 -9.83 49.72
N ASP A 701 0.89 -9.17 49.11
CA ASP A 701 2.09 -8.72 49.81
C ASP A 701 1.61 -8.07 51.11
N GLY A 702 1.96 -8.73 52.23
CA GLY A 702 1.52 -8.34 53.55
C GLY A 702 1.73 -6.83 53.68
N GLY A 703 0.63 -6.12 53.92
CA GLY A 703 0.58 -4.68 53.88
C GLY A 703 1.81 -4.08 54.55
N VAL A 704 2.39 -3.09 53.88
CA VAL A 704 3.31 -2.13 54.50
C VAL A 704 2.75 -1.79 55.87
N ASP A 705 3.54 -2.07 56.90
CA ASP A 705 3.21 -1.80 58.29
C ASP A 705 2.61 -0.40 58.39
N ALA A 706 1.36 -0.30 58.83
CA ALA A 706 0.66 0.95 59.07
C ALA A 706 1.19 1.66 60.32
N ASP A 707 2.51 1.62 60.53
CA ASP A 707 3.25 2.29 61.60
C ASP A 707 4.50 3.02 61.06
N ALA A 708 4.44 3.50 59.81
CA ALA A 708 5.29 4.57 59.31
C ALA A 708 4.55 5.91 59.37
N GLY A 709 4.31 6.37 60.60
CA GLY A 709 4.17 7.76 61.02
C GLY A 709 3.49 8.75 60.07
N VAL A 710 2.16 8.82 60.13
CA VAL A 710 1.46 10.09 59.89
C VAL A 710 1.84 11.05 61.03
N PRO A 711 2.40 12.25 60.75
CA PRO A 711 2.71 13.20 61.81
C PRO A 711 1.43 13.66 62.50
N LEU A 712 1.34 13.45 63.81
CA LEU A 712 0.31 14.06 64.66
C LEU A 712 0.48 15.59 64.69
N PRO A 713 -0.62 16.35 64.79
CA PRO A 713 -0.59 17.80 64.83
C PRO A 713 0.18 18.34 66.05
N ALA A 714 0.89 19.44 65.82
CA ALA A 714 1.77 20.10 66.78
C ALA A 714 0.99 20.76 67.93
N GLU A 715 0.74 20.03 69.02
CA GLU A 715 0.32 20.66 70.30
C GLU A 715 1.03 20.10 71.55
N ASP A 716 1.84 19.05 71.48
CA ASP A 716 2.52 18.49 72.68
C ASP A 716 4.00 18.14 72.44
N MET A 717 4.83 19.15 72.12
CA MET A 717 6.30 18.99 72.15
C MET A 717 6.90 19.66 73.38
N SER A 718 7.61 18.88 74.18
CA SER A 718 8.33 19.36 75.36
C SER A 718 9.56 20.20 74.95
N ALA A 719 9.98 21.14 75.82
CA ALA A 719 11.11 22.04 75.57
C ALA A 719 12.44 21.31 75.29
N GLU A 720 12.56 20.04 75.68
CA GLU A 720 13.74 19.19 75.43
C GLU A 720 13.79 18.68 73.99
N GLN A 721 12.63 18.51 73.33
CA GLN A 721 12.52 18.06 71.94
C GLN A 721 12.75 19.20 70.92
N LEU A 722 12.61 20.46 71.34
CA LEU A 722 12.93 21.64 70.54
C LEU A 722 14.44 21.91 70.40
N MET A 723 15.27 21.41 71.33
CA MET A 723 16.72 21.67 71.35
C MET A 723 17.53 20.72 70.46
N ASN A 724 16.99 19.54 70.11
CA ASN A 724 17.68 18.54 69.29
C ASN A 724 17.35 18.62 67.78
N ALA A 725 16.55 19.60 67.36
CA ALA A 725 16.09 19.74 65.97
C ALA A 725 16.80 20.85 65.17
N LEU A 726 17.94 21.38 65.63
CA LEU A 726 18.72 22.36 64.87
C LEU A 726 20.02 21.75 64.32
N PRO A 727 20.39 22.11 63.07
CA PRO A 727 21.35 21.37 62.25
C PRO A 727 22.80 21.73 62.55
N LEU A 728 23.70 20.77 62.32
CA LEU A 728 25.07 21.04 61.86
C LEU A 728 25.20 20.64 60.40
#